data_AF-A0A7V0WVR2-F1
#
_entry.id   AF-A0A7V0WVR2-F1
#
_cell.length_a   1.000
_cell.length_b   1.000
_cell.length_c   1.000
_cell.angle_alpha   90.00
_cell.angle_beta   90.00
_cell.angle_gamma   90.00
#
_symmetry.space_group_name_H-M   'P 1'
#
loop_
_entity.id
_entity.type
_entity.pdbx_description
1 polymer ?
#
loop_
_entity_poly.entity_id
_entity_poly.type
_entity_poly.pdbx_seq_one_letter_code
_entity_poly.pdbx_strand_id
1 'polypeptide(L)'
;MAKFFLSIAFLLVTISSFAQTDVDSLKNLLVKQADETAKMHIKLELGDAYSKVSADSALFWYSQVFPEELYGENAFTEWLLNAQQSSIYYLSVALSRAGQIKLNSEDASEGLSWLEKAFYLADSINQPELAVHCSDIIAVYFAQTNQPELAIDQFNKSLVIYNSISNAKGVAYCLGNLAVVNAGVGNLAESAKQFDELILFKRQNNISSGLIDDYINAATLYYKLDDIRKSEENWLKAYDLAKSLVQNGYIEDVLLGLGEFYINIDQTETALQYYKELYSYLSDEQQAGNALLIAANSIAAILYEQDKLNEALPYWEKTYSLGMAMENVQAEADALLSLSNIHFHLGNHDKGSEYQQKYIEHSKQFASSEAVANSYIAMAEVLEGQNELEKALQQYANALALYQAKGDLTNEALANISVASLFVKQQKYQSALDFYNANLSSENDLPSAVVAASYQGKADVLRLQLQYVSALQWYDKALAIWTSIENYKQAIVCLNSMGTLFETTGNLPESVRRYEQALSIAVKIGNNDAIAAISNNLGVVYRKLGDYPKALDAYEEALRVYLETDNSIEASYCYNNIGIVYENQGDYTNASIYYEKSLSIKQDFGDKQGLATSYMNMGNVYKFSDNSTKAEDYYNQALSISTEIGDRQGEALACGSLAALKLEGKNYHEAISY
;
A
#
# COMPACT_ATOMS: atom_id res chain seq x y z
N MET A 1 -21.64 -47.36 57.07
CA MET A 1 -20.44 -47.94 56.44
C MET A 1 -19.89 -47.07 55.31
N ALA A 2 -20.68 -46.72 54.27
CA ALA A 2 -20.21 -45.85 53.18
C ALA A 2 -19.59 -44.51 53.64
N LYS A 3 -20.23 -43.78 54.57
CA LYS A 3 -19.67 -42.54 55.16
C LYS A 3 -18.33 -42.74 55.89
N PHE A 4 -18.11 -43.91 56.51
CA PHE A 4 -16.87 -44.24 57.22
C PHE A 4 -15.73 -44.51 56.22
N PHE A 5 -16.03 -45.19 55.12
CA PHE A 5 -15.07 -45.39 54.03
C PHE A 5 -14.76 -44.10 53.27
N LEU A 6 -15.74 -43.19 53.12
CA LEU A 6 -15.54 -41.86 52.55
C LEU A 6 -14.55 -41.02 53.37
N SER A 7 -14.68 -41.03 54.70
CA SER A 7 -13.76 -40.32 55.60
C SER A 7 -12.34 -40.88 55.54
N ILE A 8 -12.18 -42.19 55.33
CA ILE A 8 -10.87 -42.84 55.19
C ILE A 8 -10.24 -42.55 53.82
N ALA A 9 -11.03 -42.55 52.73
CA ALA A 9 -10.56 -42.17 51.41
C ALA A 9 -10.06 -40.71 51.40
N PHE A 10 -10.81 -39.79 51.99
CA PHE A 10 -10.41 -38.37 52.11
C PHE A 10 -9.11 -38.21 52.93
N LEU A 11 -8.96 -38.98 54.02
CA LEU A 11 -7.76 -39.00 54.85
C LEU A 11 -6.53 -39.55 54.10
N LEU A 12 -6.71 -40.58 53.27
CA LEU A 12 -5.64 -41.18 52.47
C LEU A 12 -5.14 -40.25 51.36
N VAL A 13 -6.02 -39.41 50.81
CA VAL A 13 -5.68 -38.39 49.80
C VAL A 13 -4.86 -37.25 50.38
N THR A 14 -5.11 -36.85 51.63
CA THR A 14 -4.26 -35.89 52.34
C THR A 14 -2.87 -36.42 52.69
N ILE A 15 -2.69 -37.75 52.74
CA ILE A 15 -1.42 -38.41 53.08
C ILE A 15 -0.60 -38.75 51.82
N SER A 16 -1.24 -38.89 50.65
CA SER A 16 -0.57 -39.26 49.38
C SER A 16 0.39 -38.20 48.81
N SER A 17 0.54 -37.03 49.44
CA SER A 17 1.65 -36.12 49.14
C SER A 17 3.00 -36.62 49.66
N PHE A 18 3.05 -37.72 50.44
CA PHE A 18 4.29 -38.18 51.09
C PHE A 18 4.64 -39.67 51.02
N ALA A 19 3.77 -40.59 50.59
CA ALA A 19 4.14 -42.00 50.37
C ALA A 19 3.15 -42.76 49.44
N GLN A 20 3.58 -43.14 48.23
CA GLN A 20 2.74 -43.80 47.22
C GLN A 20 2.43 -45.29 47.52
N THR A 21 3.34 -46.03 48.16
CA THR A 21 3.28 -47.51 48.21
C THR A 21 2.34 -48.13 49.27
N ASP A 22 2.14 -47.49 50.42
CA ASP A 22 1.23 -48.01 51.47
C ASP A 22 -0.26 -47.69 51.20
N VAL A 23 -0.49 -46.63 50.43
CA VAL A 23 -1.83 -46.13 50.11
C VAL A 23 -2.53 -47.07 49.11
N ASP A 24 -1.81 -47.63 48.13
CA ASP A 24 -2.37 -48.58 47.15
C ASP A 24 -2.82 -49.91 47.79
N SER A 25 -2.10 -50.37 48.81
CA SER A 25 -2.42 -51.58 49.56
C SER A 25 -3.70 -51.41 50.41
N LEU A 26 -3.87 -50.23 51.04
CA LEU A 26 -5.08 -49.87 51.79
C LEU A 26 -6.30 -49.68 50.88
N LYS A 27 -6.11 -49.08 49.70
CA LYS A 27 -7.13 -48.92 48.67
C LYS A 27 -7.61 -50.28 48.12
N ASN A 28 -6.69 -51.21 47.86
CA ASN A 28 -7.01 -52.57 47.44
C ASN A 28 -7.77 -53.38 48.51
N LEU A 29 -7.47 -53.15 49.79
CA LEU A 29 -8.17 -53.77 50.90
C LEU A 29 -9.62 -53.23 51.04
N LEU A 30 -9.79 -51.92 50.87
CA LEU A 30 -11.09 -51.23 50.87
C LEU A 30 -12.00 -51.73 49.73
N VAL A 31 -11.43 -51.90 48.53
CA VAL A 31 -12.14 -52.48 47.38
C VAL A 31 -12.43 -53.97 47.59
N LYS A 32 -11.64 -54.73 48.35
CA LYS A 32 -11.94 -56.15 48.61
C LYS A 32 -13.13 -56.38 49.56
N GLN A 33 -13.38 -55.46 50.50
CA GLN A 33 -14.38 -55.64 51.56
C GLN A 33 -15.70 -54.90 51.34
N ALA A 34 -15.78 -54.04 50.32
CA ALA A 34 -16.99 -53.33 49.95
C ALA A 34 -17.92 -54.20 49.07
N ASP A 35 -19.22 -53.90 49.04
CA ASP A 35 -20.11 -54.42 48.00
C ASP A 35 -19.77 -53.78 46.63
N GLU A 36 -20.22 -54.37 45.53
CA GLU A 36 -19.84 -53.90 44.17
C GLU A 36 -20.19 -52.42 43.93
N THR A 37 -21.25 -51.90 44.56
CA THR A 37 -21.63 -50.47 44.47
C THR A 37 -20.63 -49.57 45.21
N ALA A 38 -20.23 -49.96 46.42
CA ALA A 38 -19.26 -49.22 47.22
C ALA A 38 -17.83 -49.37 46.68
N LYS A 39 -17.47 -50.52 46.08
CA LYS A 39 -16.19 -50.71 45.36
C LYS A 39 -16.05 -49.72 44.23
N MET A 40 -17.11 -49.59 43.43
CA MET A 40 -17.15 -48.67 42.31
C MET A 40 -17.04 -47.21 42.78
N HIS A 41 -17.82 -46.83 43.80
CA HIS A 41 -17.77 -45.47 44.35
C HIS A 41 -16.40 -45.09 44.93
N ILE A 42 -15.75 -46.01 45.67
CA ILE A 42 -14.39 -45.82 46.19
C ILE A 42 -13.38 -45.67 45.05
N LYS A 43 -13.45 -46.52 44.01
CA LYS A 43 -12.56 -46.43 42.85
C LYS A 43 -12.64 -45.08 42.14
N LEU A 44 -13.84 -44.49 42.07
CA LEU A 44 -14.11 -43.21 41.37
C LEU A 44 -13.63 -41.99 42.17
N GLU A 45 -13.86 -41.94 43.49
CA GLU A 45 -13.32 -40.91 44.38
C GLU A 45 -11.78 -40.90 44.41
N LEU A 46 -11.17 -42.09 44.32
CA LEU A 46 -9.72 -42.21 44.23
C LEU A 46 -9.17 -41.69 42.91
N GLY A 47 -9.88 -41.90 41.80
CA GLY A 47 -9.54 -41.31 40.50
C GLY A 47 -9.60 -39.78 40.50
N ASP A 48 -10.61 -39.17 41.16
CA ASP A 48 -10.67 -37.71 41.35
C ASP A 48 -9.45 -37.21 42.12
N ALA A 49 -9.07 -37.89 43.19
CA ALA A 49 -7.91 -37.53 43.97
C ALA A 49 -6.60 -37.63 43.17
N TYR A 50 -6.40 -38.68 42.37
CA TYR A 50 -5.22 -38.81 41.51
C TYR A 50 -5.18 -37.74 40.41
N SER A 51 -6.32 -37.28 39.89
CA SER A 51 -6.39 -36.17 38.92
C SER A 51 -5.88 -34.84 39.44
N LYS A 52 -5.92 -34.65 40.78
CA LYS A 52 -5.34 -33.47 41.44
C LYS A 52 -3.83 -33.60 41.66
N VAL A 53 -3.23 -34.77 41.43
CA VAL A 53 -1.80 -35.07 41.61
C VAL A 53 -1.05 -35.05 40.27
N SER A 54 -1.46 -35.86 39.30
CA SER A 54 -0.96 -35.78 37.91
C SER A 54 -1.90 -36.44 36.91
N ALA A 55 -1.88 -35.96 35.66
CA ALA A 55 -2.66 -36.52 34.57
C ALA A 55 -2.36 -38.02 34.34
N ASP A 56 -1.09 -38.41 34.34
CA ASP A 56 -0.66 -39.81 34.15
C ASP A 56 -1.13 -40.74 35.27
N SER A 57 -1.11 -40.28 36.52
CA SER A 57 -1.58 -41.08 37.66
C SER A 57 -3.09 -41.29 37.60
N ALA A 58 -3.82 -40.27 37.17
CA ALA A 58 -5.27 -40.35 37.00
C ALA A 58 -5.64 -41.27 35.83
N LEU A 59 -4.93 -41.15 34.69
CA LEU A 59 -5.15 -41.97 33.51
C LEU A 59 -4.83 -43.44 33.78
N PHE A 60 -3.73 -43.71 34.49
CA PHE A 60 -3.38 -45.04 34.97
C PHE A 60 -4.45 -45.58 35.93
N TRP A 61 -4.93 -44.78 36.88
CA TRP A 61 -5.94 -45.26 37.81
C TRP A 61 -7.28 -45.53 37.13
N TYR A 62 -7.76 -44.63 36.27
CA TYR A 62 -9.00 -44.85 35.52
C TYR A 62 -8.87 -46.05 34.56
N SER A 63 -7.74 -46.28 33.89
CA SER A 63 -7.55 -47.47 33.04
C SER A 63 -7.53 -48.79 33.81
N GLN A 64 -7.05 -48.79 35.07
CA GLN A 64 -7.09 -49.97 35.96
C GLN A 64 -8.48 -50.23 36.56
N VAL A 65 -9.33 -49.20 36.63
CA VAL A 65 -10.72 -49.30 37.12
C VAL A 65 -11.67 -49.80 36.02
N PHE A 66 -11.35 -49.52 34.75
CA PHE A 66 -12.17 -49.84 33.59
C PHE A 66 -11.46 -50.85 32.65
N PRO A 67 -11.49 -52.17 32.94
CA PRO A 67 -10.86 -53.14 32.05
C PRO A 67 -11.58 -53.18 30.70
N GLU A 68 -10.80 -53.30 29.63
CA GLU A 68 -11.20 -53.55 28.22
C GLU A 68 -12.31 -54.62 28.04
N GLU A 69 -12.60 -55.43 29.07
CA GLU A 69 -13.62 -56.48 29.09
C GLU A 69 -15.07 -55.98 29.33
N LEU A 70 -15.27 -54.75 29.84
CA LEU A 70 -16.61 -54.12 29.88
C LEU A 70 -17.10 -53.66 28.50
N TYR A 71 -16.27 -53.81 27.45
CA TYR A 71 -16.45 -53.17 26.15
C TYR A 71 -17.12 -54.07 25.11
N GLY A 72 -17.58 -55.26 25.48
CA GLY A 72 -18.56 -55.99 24.69
C GLY A 72 -19.95 -55.38 24.88
N GLU A 73 -20.63 -54.97 23.79
CA GLU A 73 -21.97 -54.34 23.82
C GLU A 73 -22.96 -55.03 24.76
N ASN A 74 -22.88 -56.36 24.90
CA ASN A 74 -23.78 -57.14 25.74
C ASN A 74 -23.53 -57.00 27.26
N ALA A 75 -22.27 -57.03 27.71
CA ALA A 75 -21.95 -56.98 29.15
C ALA A 75 -22.17 -55.59 29.75
N PHE A 76 -21.87 -54.54 28.97
CA PHE A 76 -22.14 -53.15 29.36
C PHE A 76 -23.64 -52.89 29.49
N THR A 77 -24.43 -53.36 28.52
CA THR A 77 -25.89 -53.21 28.53
C THR A 77 -26.54 -53.97 29.69
N GLU A 78 -26.07 -55.19 29.97
CA GLU A 78 -26.56 -56.00 31.09
C GLU A 78 -26.20 -55.38 32.46
N TRP A 79 -25.02 -54.77 32.58
CA TRP A 79 -24.67 -53.99 33.77
C TRP A 79 -25.54 -52.73 33.92
N LEU A 80 -25.75 -51.97 32.84
CA LEU A 80 -26.57 -50.76 32.84
C LEU A 80 -28.00 -51.02 33.34
N LEU A 81 -28.59 -52.16 32.93
CA LEU A 81 -29.92 -52.60 33.35
C LEU A 81 -30.02 -52.89 34.87
N ASN A 82 -28.90 -53.23 35.52
CA ASN A 82 -28.86 -53.66 36.92
C ASN A 82 -28.16 -52.65 37.85
N ALA A 83 -27.57 -51.59 37.31
CA ALA A 83 -26.81 -50.60 38.07
C ALA A 83 -27.71 -49.57 38.77
N GLN A 84 -27.29 -49.08 39.95
CA GLN A 84 -27.96 -47.97 40.61
C GLN A 84 -27.67 -46.64 39.87
N GLN A 85 -28.64 -45.72 39.87
CA GLN A 85 -28.45 -44.39 39.25
C GLN A 85 -27.21 -43.64 39.76
N SER A 86 -26.88 -43.78 41.05
CA SER A 86 -25.66 -43.22 41.64
C SER A 86 -24.39 -43.81 41.03
N SER A 87 -24.35 -45.12 40.79
CA SER A 87 -23.21 -45.80 40.14
C SER A 87 -23.01 -45.34 38.71
N ILE A 88 -24.11 -45.18 37.95
CA ILE A 88 -24.07 -44.67 36.58
C ILE A 88 -23.60 -43.20 36.55
N TYR A 89 -24.03 -42.38 37.51
CA TYR A 89 -23.60 -40.99 37.65
C TYR A 89 -22.09 -40.87 37.86
N TYR A 90 -21.54 -41.58 38.85
CA TYR A 90 -20.10 -41.49 39.12
C TYR A 90 -19.27 -42.07 37.98
N LEU A 91 -19.77 -43.11 37.29
CA LEU A 91 -19.11 -43.66 36.09
C LEU A 91 -19.02 -42.61 34.98
N SER A 92 -20.12 -41.92 34.71
CA SER A 92 -20.17 -40.85 33.70
C SER A 92 -19.19 -39.72 34.03
N VAL A 93 -19.12 -39.27 35.29
CA VAL A 93 -18.15 -38.23 35.72
C VAL A 93 -16.70 -38.66 35.50
N ALA A 94 -16.37 -39.92 35.81
CA ALA A 94 -15.02 -40.44 35.63
C ALA A 94 -14.63 -40.57 34.15
N LEU A 95 -15.53 -41.10 33.31
CA LEU A 95 -15.30 -41.20 31.87
C LEU A 95 -15.16 -39.81 31.23
N SER A 96 -15.95 -38.83 31.65
CA SER A 96 -15.85 -37.44 31.18
C SER A 96 -14.45 -36.85 31.44
N ARG A 97 -13.93 -37.01 32.67
CA ARG A 97 -12.61 -36.51 33.05
C ARG A 97 -11.47 -37.27 32.40
N ALA A 98 -11.55 -38.60 32.36
CA ALA A 98 -10.55 -39.42 31.70
C ALA A 98 -10.48 -39.09 30.21
N GLY A 99 -11.64 -38.94 29.56
CA GLY A 99 -11.74 -38.56 28.16
C GLY A 99 -11.13 -37.19 27.89
N GLN A 100 -11.44 -36.17 28.71
CA GLN A 100 -10.85 -34.83 28.58
C GLN A 100 -9.32 -34.84 28.70
N ILE A 101 -8.75 -35.61 29.63
CA ILE A 101 -7.29 -35.75 29.77
C ILE A 101 -6.70 -36.41 28.52
N LYS A 102 -7.35 -37.48 28.04
CA LYS A 102 -6.89 -38.27 26.90
C LYS A 102 -6.96 -37.50 25.57
N LEU A 103 -7.92 -36.57 25.40
CA LEU A 103 -7.99 -35.69 24.23
C LEU A 103 -6.72 -34.84 24.02
N ASN A 104 -5.98 -34.54 25.09
CA ASN A 104 -4.73 -33.78 25.05
C ASN A 104 -3.48 -34.69 24.93
N SER A 105 -3.66 -35.98 24.66
CA SER A 105 -2.58 -36.98 24.49
C SER A 105 -2.50 -37.49 23.05
N GLU A 106 -1.53 -38.36 22.75
CA GLU A 106 -1.32 -38.94 21.40
C GLU A 106 -2.50 -39.80 20.89
N ASP A 107 -3.46 -40.16 21.75
CA ASP A 107 -4.59 -41.05 21.41
C ASP A 107 -5.95 -40.40 21.71
N ALA A 108 -6.28 -39.37 20.94
CA ALA A 108 -7.53 -38.62 21.08
C ALA A 108 -8.78 -39.42 20.69
N SER A 109 -8.64 -40.48 19.86
CA SER A 109 -9.75 -41.39 19.49
C SER A 109 -10.35 -42.11 20.70
N GLU A 110 -9.49 -42.60 21.59
CA GLU A 110 -9.93 -43.24 22.82
C GLU A 110 -10.61 -42.23 23.76
N GLY A 111 -10.07 -41.01 23.85
CA GLY A 111 -10.65 -39.92 24.63
C GLY A 111 -12.06 -39.53 24.18
N LEU A 112 -12.29 -39.41 22.87
CA LEU A 112 -13.62 -39.19 22.29
C LEU A 112 -14.60 -40.32 22.64
N SER A 113 -14.17 -41.58 22.52
CA SER A 113 -15.01 -42.73 22.86
C SER A 113 -15.45 -42.71 24.33
N TRP A 114 -14.55 -42.32 25.24
CA TRP A 114 -14.88 -42.21 26.66
C TRP A 114 -15.86 -41.07 26.94
N LEU A 115 -15.72 -39.93 26.26
CA LEU A 115 -16.66 -38.81 26.39
C LEU A 115 -18.05 -39.15 25.84
N GLU A 116 -18.15 -39.85 24.71
CA GLU A 116 -19.43 -40.31 24.14
C GLU A 116 -20.14 -41.31 25.07
N LYS A 117 -19.38 -42.22 25.69
CA LYS A 117 -19.93 -43.14 26.70
C LYS A 117 -20.37 -42.39 27.95
N ALA A 118 -19.59 -41.40 28.40
CA ALA A 118 -19.97 -40.55 29.53
C ALA A 118 -21.28 -39.82 29.26
N PHE A 119 -21.45 -39.27 28.05
CA PHE A 119 -22.67 -38.63 27.59
C PHE A 119 -23.87 -39.59 27.65
N TYR A 120 -23.77 -40.77 27.03
CA TYR A 120 -24.86 -41.75 27.00
C TYR A 120 -25.27 -42.21 28.40
N LEU A 121 -24.29 -42.43 29.28
CA LEU A 121 -24.55 -42.78 30.67
C LEU A 121 -25.29 -41.68 31.41
N ALA A 122 -24.84 -40.42 31.28
CA ALA A 122 -25.51 -39.26 31.91
C ALA A 122 -26.95 -39.09 31.41
N ASP A 123 -27.17 -39.26 30.11
CA ASP A 123 -28.50 -39.18 29.49
C ASP A 123 -29.43 -40.29 30.01
N SER A 124 -28.92 -41.52 30.12
CA SER A 124 -29.69 -42.69 30.59
C SER A 124 -30.24 -42.55 32.02
N ILE A 125 -29.63 -41.71 32.86
CA ILE A 125 -30.07 -41.43 34.23
C ILE A 125 -30.64 -40.02 34.40
N ASN A 126 -30.93 -39.33 33.29
CA ASN A 126 -31.49 -37.99 33.27
C ASN A 126 -30.65 -36.99 34.11
N GLN A 127 -29.33 -36.98 33.87
CA GLN A 127 -28.36 -36.03 34.44
C GLN A 127 -27.90 -35.03 33.36
N PRO A 128 -28.76 -34.07 32.98
CA PRO A 128 -28.54 -33.20 31.82
C PRO A 128 -27.30 -32.30 31.94
N GLU A 129 -26.93 -31.85 33.15
CA GLU A 129 -25.73 -31.01 33.36
C GLU A 129 -24.43 -31.77 33.06
N LEU A 130 -24.40 -33.07 33.32
CA LEU A 130 -23.24 -33.91 33.03
C LEU A 130 -23.19 -34.33 31.55
N ALA A 131 -24.36 -34.62 30.96
CA ALA A 131 -24.49 -34.90 29.54
C ALA A 131 -24.00 -33.70 28.71
N VAL A 132 -24.46 -32.49 29.04
CA VAL A 132 -24.05 -31.29 28.29
C VAL A 132 -22.58 -30.95 28.46
N HIS A 133 -22.00 -31.16 29.64
CA HIS A 133 -20.56 -30.99 29.85
C HIS A 133 -19.71 -31.88 28.93
N CYS A 134 -20.11 -33.15 28.75
CA CYS A 134 -19.43 -34.07 27.86
C CYS A 134 -19.57 -33.62 26.39
N SER A 135 -20.79 -33.24 25.99
CA SER A 135 -21.09 -32.76 24.63
C SER A 135 -20.30 -31.50 24.27
N ASP A 136 -20.18 -30.55 25.20
CA ASP A 136 -19.40 -29.31 25.00
C ASP A 136 -17.90 -29.59 24.80
N ILE A 137 -17.31 -30.51 25.58
CA ILE A 137 -15.90 -30.90 25.42
C ILE A 137 -15.65 -31.52 24.03
N ILE A 138 -16.54 -32.42 23.60
CA ILE A 138 -16.46 -33.05 22.27
C ILE A 138 -16.58 -31.98 21.18
N ALA A 139 -17.53 -31.06 21.31
CA ALA A 139 -17.78 -30.01 20.33
C ALA A 139 -16.57 -29.07 20.15
N VAL A 140 -15.95 -28.64 21.26
CA VAL A 140 -14.74 -27.79 21.23
C VAL A 140 -13.57 -28.53 20.59
N TYR A 141 -13.40 -29.82 20.89
CA TYR A 141 -12.35 -30.64 20.28
C TYR A 141 -12.51 -30.71 18.76
N PHE A 142 -13.73 -30.98 18.27
CA PHE A 142 -14.00 -31.00 16.83
C PHE A 142 -13.79 -29.64 16.17
N ALA A 143 -14.13 -28.54 16.85
CA ALA A 143 -13.85 -27.19 16.34
C ALA A 143 -12.34 -26.94 16.21
N GLN A 144 -11.53 -27.34 17.20
CA GLN A 144 -10.07 -27.15 17.20
C GLN A 144 -9.35 -28.05 16.20
N THR A 145 -9.88 -29.24 15.91
CA THR A 145 -9.31 -30.20 14.94
C THR A 145 -9.84 -30.00 13.52
N ASN A 146 -10.51 -28.88 13.26
CA ASN A 146 -11.07 -28.51 11.95
C ASN A 146 -12.07 -29.54 11.39
N GLN A 147 -12.95 -30.06 12.27
CA GLN A 147 -14.06 -30.95 11.94
C GLN A 147 -15.41 -30.27 12.23
N PRO A 148 -15.77 -29.23 11.46
CA PRO A 148 -16.83 -28.29 11.81
C PRO A 148 -18.24 -28.90 11.80
N GLU A 149 -18.53 -29.86 10.91
CA GLU A 149 -19.84 -30.52 10.87
C GLU A 149 -20.13 -31.32 12.16
N LEU A 150 -19.10 -32.00 12.68
CA LEU A 150 -19.19 -32.74 13.94
C LEU A 150 -19.28 -31.81 15.15
N ALA A 151 -18.57 -30.68 15.11
CA ALA A 151 -18.69 -29.64 16.14
C ALA A 151 -20.11 -29.05 16.18
N ILE A 152 -20.70 -28.75 15.01
CA ILE A 152 -22.07 -28.22 14.90
C ILE A 152 -23.10 -29.21 15.44
N ASP A 153 -22.98 -30.50 15.10
CA ASP A 153 -23.88 -31.54 15.63
C ASP A 153 -23.84 -31.61 17.17
N GLN A 154 -22.64 -31.59 17.75
CA GLN A 154 -22.46 -31.65 19.19
C GLN A 154 -22.92 -30.38 19.90
N PHE A 155 -22.66 -29.19 19.35
CA PHE A 155 -23.20 -27.95 19.92
C PHE A 155 -24.74 -27.89 19.84
N ASN A 156 -25.36 -28.43 18.78
CA ASN A 156 -26.81 -28.54 18.69
C ASN A 156 -27.39 -29.49 19.74
N LYS A 157 -26.72 -30.63 20.01
CA LYS A 157 -27.10 -31.53 21.12
C LYS A 157 -27.02 -30.79 22.46
N SER A 158 -25.92 -30.07 22.72
CA SER A 158 -25.78 -29.27 23.93
C SER A 158 -26.87 -28.20 24.06
N LEU A 159 -27.22 -27.52 22.96
CA LEU A 159 -28.24 -26.49 22.92
C LEU A 159 -29.63 -27.02 23.31
N VAL A 160 -30.01 -28.22 22.84
CA VAL A 160 -31.28 -28.87 23.22
C VAL A 160 -31.30 -29.17 24.72
N ILE A 161 -30.20 -29.70 25.26
CA ILE A 161 -30.10 -30.04 26.68
C ILE A 161 -30.15 -28.78 27.54
N TYR A 162 -29.38 -27.73 27.22
CA TYR A 162 -29.39 -26.48 27.96
C TYR A 162 -30.76 -25.79 27.98
N ASN A 163 -31.51 -25.86 26.87
CA ASN A 163 -32.90 -25.40 26.83
C ASN A 163 -33.80 -26.22 27.76
N SER A 164 -33.65 -27.54 27.79
CA SER A 164 -34.48 -28.42 28.64
C SER A 164 -34.32 -28.13 30.14
N ILE A 165 -33.13 -27.69 30.56
CA ILE A 165 -32.81 -27.32 31.95
C ILE A 165 -32.91 -25.82 32.23
N SER A 166 -33.42 -25.03 31.28
CA SER A 166 -33.55 -23.56 31.41
C SER A 166 -32.23 -22.84 31.78
N ASN A 167 -31.10 -23.33 31.29
CA ASN A 167 -29.79 -22.72 31.55
C ASN A 167 -29.45 -21.70 30.46
N ALA A 168 -29.83 -20.45 30.69
CA ALA A 168 -29.62 -19.37 29.72
C ALA A 168 -28.13 -19.11 29.38
N LYS A 169 -27.21 -19.28 30.34
CA LYS A 169 -25.77 -19.10 30.07
C LYS A 169 -25.22 -20.19 29.13
N GLY A 170 -25.67 -21.43 29.33
CA GLY A 170 -25.32 -22.55 28.45
C GLY A 170 -25.90 -22.39 27.04
N VAL A 171 -27.16 -21.95 26.93
CA VAL A 171 -27.77 -21.62 25.62
C VAL A 171 -26.95 -20.55 24.89
N ALA A 172 -26.57 -19.47 25.57
CA ALA A 172 -25.75 -18.42 24.98
C ALA A 172 -24.35 -18.92 24.57
N TYR A 173 -23.75 -19.80 25.36
CA TYR A 173 -22.47 -20.44 25.04
C TYR A 173 -22.54 -21.28 23.76
N CYS A 174 -23.57 -22.12 23.60
CA CYS A 174 -23.74 -22.93 22.38
C CYS A 174 -24.01 -22.07 21.14
N LEU A 175 -24.91 -21.09 21.25
CA LEU A 175 -25.24 -20.19 20.13
C LEU A 175 -23.99 -19.41 19.64
N GLY A 176 -23.14 -18.92 20.54
CA GLY A 176 -21.90 -18.24 20.17
C GLY A 176 -20.90 -19.15 19.46
N ASN A 177 -20.66 -20.35 19.98
CA ASN A 177 -19.75 -21.29 19.33
C ASN A 177 -20.28 -21.79 17.98
N LEU A 178 -21.60 -22.02 17.86
CA LEU A 178 -22.24 -22.35 16.57
C LEU A 178 -22.00 -21.25 15.54
N ALA A 179 -22.19 -19.98 15.93
CA ALA A 179 -21.95 -18.85 15.04
C ALA A 179 -20.49 -18.78 14.58
N VAL A 180 -19.53 -18.94 15.50
CA VAL A 180 -18.09 -18.95 15.17
C VAL A 180 -17.71 -20.10 14.24
N VAL A 181 -18.17 -21.33 14.52
CA VAL A 181 -17.88 -22.50 13.67
C VAL A 181 -18.49 -22.32 12.27
N ASN A 182 -19.72 -21.78 12.18
CA ASN A 182 -20.36 -21.48 10.89
C ASN A 182 -19.59 -20.41 10.10
N ALA A 183 -19.04 -19.39 10.77
CA ALA A 183 -18.17 -18.41 10.11
C ALA A 183 -16.91 -19.08 9.54
N GLY A 184 -16.28 -19.98 10.31
CA GLY A 184 -15.06 -20.69 9.92
C GLY A 184 -15.21 -21.55 8.66
N VAL A 185 -16.40 -22.11 8.41
CA VAL A 185 -16.69 -22.89 7.19
C VAL A 185 -17.19 -22.05 6.00
N GLY A 186 -17.24 -20.73 6.14
CA GLY A 186 -17.68 -19.82 5.09
C GLY A 186 -19.20 -19.61 5.02
N ASN A 187 -19.98 -20.12 5.99
CA ASN A 187 -21.41 -19.86 6.09
C ASN A 187 -21.69 -18.48 6.73
N LEU A 188 -21.18 -17.42 6.12
CA LEU A 188 -21.14 -16.08 6.70
C LEU A 188 -22.54 -15.51 7.02
N ALA A 189 -23.52 -15.70 6.12
CA ALA A 189 -24.88 -15.20 6.30
C ALA A 189 -25.61 -15.88 7.47
N GLU A 190 -25.44 -17.19 7.62
CA GLU A 190 -26.03 -17.96 8.72
C GLU A 190 -25.35 -17.60 10.04
N SER A 191 -24.03 -17.47 10.04
CA SER A 191 -23.27 -17.03 11.20
C SER A 191 -23.70 -15.62 11.68
N ALA A 192 -23.84 -14.66 10.78
CA ALA A 192 -24.29 -13.31 11.12
C ALA A 192 -25.68 -13.32 11.76
N LYS A 193 -26.61 -14.13 11.22
CA LYS A 193 -27.95 -14.31 11.80
C LYS A 193 -27.89 -14.96 13.19
N GLN A 194 -27.03 -15.95 13.39
CA GLN A 194 -26.84 -16.60 14.69
C GLN A 194 -26.27 -15.64 15.74
N PHE A 195 -25.38 -14.72 15.37
CA PHE A 195 -24.94 -13.64 16.25
C PHE A 195 -26.07 -12.67 16.60
N ASP A 196 -26.92 -12.27 15.65
CA ASP A 196 -28.11 -11.44 15.95
C ASP A 196 -29.06 -12.13 16.95
N GLU A 197 -29.31 -13.42 16.75
CA GLU A 197 -30.14 -14.24 17.64
C GLU A 197 -29.51 -14.36 19.04
N LEU A 198 -28.19 -14.56 19.11
CA LEU A 198 -27.42 -14.60 20.37
C LEU A 198 -27.49 -13.28 21.13
N ILE A 199 -27.25 -12.16 20.46
CA ILE A 199 -27.27 -10.82 21.05
C ILE A 199 -28.66 -10.54 21.62
N LEU A 200 -29.72 -10.82 20.85
CA LEU A 200 -31.10 -10.64 21.31
C LEU A 200 -31.39 -11.52 22.54
N PHE A 201 -30.98 -12.78 22.49
CA PHE A 201 -31.15 -13.73 23.58
C PHE A 201 -30.42 -13.28 24.86
N LYS A 202 -29.15 -12.89 24.76
CA LYS A 202 -28.34 -12.39 25.89
C LYS A 202 -28.98 -11.16 26.52
N ARG A 203 -29.47 -10.22 25.71
CA ARG A 203 -30.16 -9.00 26.20
C ARG A 203 -31.46 -9.33 26.94
N GLN A 204 -32.28 -10.24 26.42
CA GLN A 204 -33.53 -10.66 27.08
C GLN A 204 -33.29 -11.38 28.42
N ASN A 205 -32.15 -12.06 28.56
CA ASN A 205 -31.77 -12.80 29.75
C ASN A 205 -30.79 -12.05 30.67
N ASN A 206 -30.53 -10.76 30.44
CA ASN A 206 -29.58 -9.92 31.21
C ASN A 206 -28.17 -10.52 31.31
N ILE A 207 -27.68 -11.14 30.23
CA ILE A 207 -26.32 -11.69 30.13
C ILE A 207 -25.43 -10.64 29.47
N SER A 208 -24.49 -10.04 30.22
CA SER A 208 -23.56 -9.01 29.71
C SER A 208 -22.21 -9.57 29.26
N SER A 209 -21.84 -10.79 29.66
CA SER A 209 -20.54 -11.38 29.35
C SER A 209 -20.36 -11.65 27.85
N GLY A 210 -19.27 -11.12 27.28
CA GLY A 210 -18.91 -11.27 25.87
C GLY A 210 -19.82 -10.55 24.88
N LEU A 211 -20.71 -9.66 25.35
CA LEU A 211 -21.68 -9.00 24.48
C LEU A 211 -21.02 -8.01 23.49
N ILE A 212 -19.91 -7.38 23.87
CA ILE A 212 -19.11 -6.54 22.96
C ILE A 212 -18.54 -7.39 21.83
N ASP A 213 -17.90 -8.52 22.16
CA ASP A 213 -17.33 -9.44 21.17
C ASP A 213 -18.39 -9.97 20.20
N ASP A 214 -19.60 -10.26 20.69
CA ASP A 214 -20.71 -10.68 19.82
C ASP A 214 -21.07 -9.59 18.80
N TYR A 215 -21.13 -8.31 19.23
CA TYR A 215 -21.39 -7.18 18.32
C TYR A 215 -20.24 -6.98 17.31
N ILE A 216 -18.98 -7.09 17.74
CA ILE A 216 -17.80 -6.98 16.86
C ILE A 216 -17.82 -8.08 15.79
N ASN A 217 -18.11 -9.33 16.19
CA ASN A 217 -18.19 -10.45 15.28
C ASN A 217 -19.34 -10.28 14.27
N ALA A 218 -20.53 -9.86 14.74
CA ALA A 218 -21.65 -9.56 13.86
C ALA A 218 -21.31 -8.44 12.86
N ALA A 219 -20.67 -7.36 13.32
CA ALA A 219 -20.28 -6.24 12.48
C ALA A 219 -19.32 -6.69 11.37
N THR A 220 -18.27 -7.43 11.73
CA THR A 220 -17.26 -7.94 10.79
C THR A 220 -17.87 -8.89 9.75
N LEU A 221 -18.81 -9.75 10.15
CA LEU A 221 -19.52 -10.63 9.22
C LEU A 221 -20.44 -9.86 8.28
N TYR A 222 -21.18 -8.88 8.77
CA TYR A 222 -22.04 -8.05 7.93
C TYR A 222 -21.24 -7.19 6.93
N TYR A 223 -20.06 -6.71 7.32
CA TYR A 223 -19.14 -6.06 6.39
C TYR A 223 -18.71 -7.01 5.27
N LYS A 224 -18.31 -8.26 5.59
CA LYS A 224 -17.96 -9.28 4.58
C LYS A 224 -19.12 -9.67 3.65
N LEU A 225 -20.36 -9.46 4.10
CA LEU A 225 -21.59 -9.71 3.33
C LEU A 225 -22.06 -8.48 2.53
N ASP A 226 -21.31 -7.38 2.54
CA ASP A 226 -21.65 -6.10 1.90
C ASP A 226 -22.93 -5.44 2.48
N ASP A 227 -23.34 -5.79 3.70
CA ASP A 227 -24.41 -5.08 4.45
C ASP A 227 -23.78 -4.02 5.35
N ILE A 228 -23.29 -2.94 4.72
CA ILE A 228 -22.56 -1.85 5.38
C ILE A 228 -23.38 -1.23 6.52
N ARG A 229 -24.69 -1.05 6.31
CA ARG A 229 -25.57 -0.43 7.31
C ARG A 229 -25.66 -1.26 8.58
N LYS A 230 -25.85 -2.59 8.46
CA LYS A 230 -25.87 -3.47 9.64
C LYS A 230 -24.51 -3.60 10.30
N SER A 231 -23.44 -3.60 9.51
CA SER A 231 -22.08 -3.58 10.05
C SER A 231 -21.86 -2.36 10.94
N GLU A 232 -22.16 -1.18 10.41
CA GLU A 232 -22.05 0.10 11.14
C GLU A 232 -22.90 0.11 12.41
N GLU A 233 -24.16 -0.33 12.32
CA GLU A 233 -25.06 -0.40 13.48
C GLU A 233 -24.49 -1.27 14.61
N ASN A 234 -23.88 -2.41 14.28
CA ASN A 234 -23.28 -3.30 15.27
C ASN A 234 -21.98 -2.72 15.86
N TRP A 235 -21.11 -2.10 15.04
CA TRP A 235 -19.92 -1.41 15.53
C TRP A 235 -20.26 -0.28 16.52
N LEU A 236 -21.27 0.55 16.20
CA LEU A 236 -21.70 1.63 17.07
C LEU A 236 -22.31 1.13 18.38
N LYS A 237 -23.07 0.02 18.35
CA LYS A 237 -23.57 -0.63 19.58
C LYS A 237 -22.44 -1.20 20.44
N ALA A 238 -21.43 -1.80 19.83
CA ALA A 238 -20.25 -2.27 20.54
C ALA A 238 -19.54 -1.10 21.23
N TYR A 239 -19.41 0.02 20.54
CA TYR A 239 -18.78 1.24 21.04
C TYR A 239 -19.53 1.89 22.20
N ASP A 240 -20.84 2.08 22.08
CA ASP A 240 -21.67 2.62 23.15
C ASP A 240 -21.61 1.75 24.41
N LEU A 241 -21.62 0.42 24.22
CA LEU A 241 -21.51 -0.53 25.32
C LEU A 241 -20.11 -0.48 25.95
N ALA A 242 -19.05 -0.48 25.15
CA ALA A 242 -17.67 -0.39 25.62
C ALA A 242 -17.43 0.89 26.42
N LYS A 243 -17.94 2.05 25.97
CA LYS A 243 -17.86 3.31 26.73
C LYS A 243 -18.60 3.29 28.06
N SER A 244 -19.69 2.55 28.14
CA SER A 244 -20.49 2.45 29.37
C SER A 244 -19.86 1.56 30.44
N LEU A 245 -18.99 0.62 30.03
CA LEU A 245 -18.32 -0.32 30.91
C LEU A 245 -16.93 0.25 31.24
N VAL A 246 -16.66 0.51 32.53
CA VAL A 246 -15.38 1.05 33.05
C VAL A 246 -14.20 0.06 32.87
N GLN A 247 -14.35 -0.98 32.04
CA GLN A 247 -13.31 -1.97 31.79
C GLN A 247 -12.51 -1.58 30.54
N ASN A 248 -11.28 -1.12 30.80
CA ASN A 248 -10.37 -0.48 29.85
C ASN A 248 -9.91 -1.33 28.65
N GLY A 249 -10.13 -2.65 28.60
CA GLY A 249 -9.61 -3.49 27.51
C GLY A 249 -10.41 -3.43 26.20
N TYR A 250 -11.74 -3.41 26.28
CA TYR A 250 -12.60 -3.62 25.09
C TYR A 250 -12.74 -2.38 24.19
N ILE A 251 -12.49 -1.18 24.73
CA ILE A 251 -12.64 0.06 23.95
C ILE A 251 -11.53 0.19 22.89
N GLU A 252 -10.35 -0.39 23.14
CA GLU A 252 -9.22 -0.43 22.20
C GLU A 252 -9.62 -1.17 20.92
N ASP A 253 -10.06 -2.42 21.05
CA ASP A 253 -10.46 -3.26 19.91
C ASP A 253 -11.60 -2.65 19.09
N VAL A 254 -12.58 -2.05 19.79
CA VAL A 254 -13.73 -1.42 19.13
C VAL A 254 -13.32 -0.17 18.35
N LEU A 255 -12.49 0.69 18.92
CA LEU A 255 -12.01 1.90 18.25
C LEU A 255 -11.12 1.57 17.05
N LEU A 256 -10.26 0.56 17.18
CA LEU A 256 -9.42 0.07 16.09
C LEU A 256 -10.29 -0.45 14.93
N GLY A 257 -11.26 -1.31 15.24
CA GLY A 257 -12.17 -1.87 14.24
C GLY A 257 -13.08 -0.82 13.58
N LEU A 258 -13.55 0.18 14.33
CA LEU A 258 -14.29 1.33 13.77
C LEU A 258 -13.42 2.14 12.81
N GLY A 259 -12.16 2.41 13.17
CA GLY A 259 -11.20 3.11 12.30
C GLY A 259 -11.01 2.36 10.98
N GLU A 260 -10.76 1.05 11.03
CA GLU A 260 -10.58 0.21 9.85
C GLU A 260 -11.86 0.11 9.01
N PHE A 261 -13.01 -0.05 9.66
CA PHE A 261 -14.32 -0.11 8.98
C PHE A 261 -14.59 1.16 8.18
N TYR A 262 -14.40 2.35 8.77
CA TYR A 262 -14.65 3.61 8.08
C TYR A 262 -13.62 3.94 6.99
N ILE A 263 -12.36 3.49 7.14
CA ILE A 263 -11.38 3.53 6.04
C ILE A 263 -11.89 2.71 4.85
N ASN A 264 -12.34 1.49 5.10
CA ASN A 264 -12.74 0.56 4.06
C ASN A 264 -13.98 0.97 3.25
N ILE A 265 -14.80 1.89 3.79
CA ILE A 265 -15.97 2.45 3.09
C ILE A 265 -15.74 3.90 2.62
N ASP A 266 -14.47 4.30 2.47
CA ASP A 266 -14.02 5.62 2.01
C ASP A 266 -14.54 6.81 2.84
N GLN A 267 -14.82 6.59 4.13
CA GLN A 267 -15.23 7.64 5.09
C GLN A 267 -14.05 8.05 5.98
N THR A 268 -13.02 8.60 5.35
CA THR A 268 -11.71 8.88 5.97
C THR A 268 -11.77 9.89 7.13
N GLU A 269 -12.66 10.89 7.09
CA GLU A 269 -12.86 11.84 8.20
C GLU A 269 -13.44 11.17 9.46
N THR A 270 -14.39 10.25 9.29
CA THR A 270 -14.96 9.49 10.39
C THR A 270 -13.92 8.52 10.97
N ALA A 271 -13.16 7.85 10.10
CA ALA A 271 -12.05 7.00 10.54
C ALA A 271 -10.99 7.78 11.33
N LEU A 272 -10.61 8.97 10.85
CA LEU A 272 -9.66 9.86 11.52
C LEU A 272 -10.13 10.23 12.94
N GLN A 273 -11.42 10.46 13.14
CA GLN A 273 -11.99 10.73 14.46
C GLN A 273 -11.76 9.55 15.42
N TYR A 274 -12.09 8.33 15.00
CA TYR A 274 -11.93 7.15 15.85
C TYR A 274 -10.46 6.80 16.11
N TYR A 275 -9.58 6.92 15.12
CA TYR A 275 -8.14 6.73 15.36
C TYR A 275 -7.56 7.79 16.29
N LYS A 276 -8.00 9.06 16.22
CA LYS A 276 -7.58 10.11 17.17
C LYS A 276 -8.08 9.82 18.58
N GLU A 277 -9.30 9.32 18.72
CA GLU A 277 -9.83 8.89 20.02
C GLU A 277 -9.01 7.73 20.59
N LEU A 278 -8.70 6.71 19.78
CA LEU A 278 -7.84 5.59 20.14
C LEU A 278 -6.44 6.05 20.56
N TYR A 279 -5.83 6.94 19.77
CA TYR A 279 -4.51 7.49 20.05
C TYR A 279 -4.48 8.23 21.39
N SER A 280 -5.49 9.05 21.68
CA SER A 280 -5.62 9.76 22.95
C SER A 280 -5.77 8.79 24.12
N TYR A 281 -6.64 7.80 23.96
CA TYR A 281 -6.91 6.78 24.96
C TYR A 281 -5.64 6.01 25.37
N LEU A 282 -4.88 5.53 24.38
CA LEU A 282 -3.67 4.74 24.61
C LEU A 282 -2.47 5.57 25.08
N SER A 283 -2.40 6.85 24.70
CA SER A 283 -1.33 7.75 25.13
C SER A 283 -1.37 8.04 26.63
N ASP A 284 -2.56 8.09 27.22
CA ASP A 284 -2.76 8.33 28.66
C ASP A 284 -2.38 7.10 29.50
N GLU A 285 -2.48 5.88 28.95
CA GLU A 285 -2.13 4.64 29.65
C GLU A 285 -0.63 4.28 29.60
N GLN A 286 0.21 5.06 28.90
CA GLN A 286 1.65 4.81 28.73
C GLN A 286 1.99 3.41 28.17
N GLN A 287 1.12 2.80 27.37
CA GLN A 287 1.36 1.50 26.78
C GLN A 287 1.92 1.63 25.35
N ALA A 288 3.13 1.12 25.12
CA ALA A 288 3.69 0.94 23.77
C ALA A 288 3.15 -0.38 23.19
N GLY A 289 2.01 -0.32 22.50
CA GLY A 289 1.35 -1.48 21.90
C GLY A 289 1.09 -1.31 20.40
N ASN A 290 0.77 -2.44 19.73
CA ASN A 290 0.46 -2.47 18.30
C ASN A 290 -0.69 -1.52 17.92
N ALA A 291 -1.73 -1.39 18.75
CA ALA A 291 -2.85 -0.51 18.45
C ALA A 291 -2.45 0.97 18.42
N LEU A 292 -1.55 1.42 19.30
CA LEU A 292 -1.06 2.81 19.28
C LEU A 292 -0.21 3.08 18.03
N LEU A 293 0.57 2.09 17.61
CA LEU A 293 1.36 2.16 16.37
C LEU A 293 0.43 2.25 15.15
N ILE A 294 -0.60 1.41 15.07
CA ILE A 294 -1.59 1.44 13.98
C ILE A 294 -2.35 2.77 13.97
N ALA A 295 -2.80 3.24 15.13
CA ALA A 295 -3.52 4.52 15.25
C ALA A 295 -2.64 5.69 14.78
N ALA A 296 -1.39 5.78 15.26
CA ALA A 296 -0.48 6.84 14.86
C ALA A 296 -0.22 6.82 13.34
N ASN A 297 0.07 5.66 12.76
CA ASN A 297 0.34 5.53 11.33
C ASN A 297 -0.89 5.88 10.49
N SER A 298 -2.08 5.42 10.89
CA SER A 298 -3.33 5.66 10.18
C SER A 298 -3.73 7.14 10.21
N ILE A 299 -3.58 7.81 11.35
CA ILE A 299 -3.80 9.26 11.46
C ILE A 299 -2.88 10.02 10.51
N ALA A 300 -1.58 9.67 10.51
CA ALA A 300 -0.59 10.32 9.68
C ALA A 300 -0.89 10.16 8.18
N ALA A 301 -1.24 8.93 7.75
CA ALA A 301 -1.58 8.63 6.36
C ALA A 301 -2.81 9.41 5.88
N ILE A 302 -3.89 9.43 6.66
CA ILE A 302 -5.11 10.19 6.31
C ILE A 302 -4.79 11.69 6.21
N LEU A 303 -4.03 12.24 7.16
CA LEU A 303 -3.66 13.66 7.13
C LEU A 303 -2.76 14.01 5.94
N TYR A 304 -1.87 13.10 5.55
CA TYR A 304 -1.03 13.27 4.37
C TYR A 304 -1.84 13.31 3.07
N GLU A 305 -2.80 12.40 2.90
CA GLU A 305 -3.71 12.42 1.73
C GLU A 305 -4.56 13.70 1.67
N GLN A 306 -4.86 14.31 2.82
CA GLN A 306 -5.55 15.59 2.93
C GLN A 306 -4.63 16.82 2.74
N ASP A 307 -3.36 16.63 2.36
CA ASP A 307 -2.33 17.66 2.25
C ASP A 307 -2.08 18.45 3.57
N LYS A 308 -2.43 17.87 4.72
CA LYS A 308 -2.18 18.42 6.06
C LYS A 308 -0.82 17.96 6.60
N LEU A 309 0.23 18.19 5.81
CA LEU A 309 1.57 17.63 6.03
C LEU A 309 2.16 17.94 7.42
N ASN A 310 1.99 19.17 7.91
CA ASN A 310 2.51 19.57 9.22
C ASN A 310 1.78 18.89 10.38
N GLU A 311 0.51 18.53 10.21
CA GLU A 311 -0.25 17.79 11.23
C GLU A 311 0.10 16.30 11.22
N ALA A 312 0.43 15.74 10.05
CA ALA A 312 0.81 14.33 9.90
C ALA A 312 2.19 14.00 10.52
N LEU A 313 3.15 14.93 10.39
CA LEU A 313 4.53 14.75 10.81
C LEU A 313 4.72 14.17 12.24
N PRO A 314 4.13 14.74 13.32
CA PRO A 314 4.32 14.23 14.68
C PRO A 314 3.82 12.79 14.86
N TYR A 315 2.83 12.35 14.08
CA TYR A 315 2.29 11.00 14.16
C TYR A 315 3.20 9.97 13.49
N TRP A 316 3.86 10.30 12.37
CA TRP A 316 4.90 9.43 11.81
C TRP A 316 6.20 9.43 12.62
N GLU A 317 6.58 10.55 13.24
CA GLU A 317 7.69 10.57 14.22
C GLU A 317 7.36 9.65 15.40
N LYS A 318 6.12 9.68 15.88
CA LYS A 318 5.64 8.76 16.92
C LYS A 318 5.68 7.31 16.45
N THR A 319 5.18 7.02 15.24
CA THR A 319 5.20 5.67 14.64
C THR A 319 6.61 5.12 14.57
N TYR A 320 7.58 5.92 14.10
CA TYR A 320 8.99 5.56 14.08
C TYR A 320 9.53 5.26 15.48
N SER A 321 9.23 6.11 16.47
CA SER A 321 9.66 5.90 17.86
C SER A 321 9.08 4.63 18.50
N LEU A 322 7.83 4.29 18.17
CA LEU A 322 7.16 3.08 18.65
C LEU A 322 7.74 1.83 17.98
N GLY A 323 8.00 1.89 16.66
CA GLY A 323 8.68 0.82 15.94
C GLY A 323 10.00 0.44 16.61
N MET A 324 10.86 1.44 16.89
CA MET A 324 12.13 1.25 17.60
C MET A 324 11.95 0.64 19.00
N ALA A 325 10.98 1.13 19.78
CA ALA A 325 10.74 0.63 21.14
C ALA A 325 10.24 -0.82 21.15
N MET A 326 9.58 -1.25 20.06
CA MET A 326 8.99 -2.58 19.90
C MET A 326 9.89 -3.54 19.12
N GLU A 327 11.07 -3.09 18.66
CA GLU A 327 11.96 -3.81 17.76
C GLU A 327 11.24 -4.29 16.47
N ASN A 328 10.26 -3.50 16.00
CA ASN A 328 9.49 -3.79 14.80
C ASN A 328 10.11 -3.11 13.58
N VAL A 329 11.09 -3.80 12.98
CA VAL A 329 11.90 -3.29 11.86
C VAL A 329 11.05 -2.86 10.65
N GLN A 330 9.94 -3.54 10.38
CA GLN A 330 9.05 -3.20 9.28
C GLN A 330 8.35 -1.85 9.54
N ALA A 331 7.79 -1.68 10.73
CA ALA A 331 7.12 -0.43 11.09
C ALA A 331 8.08 0.76 11.17
N GLU A 332 9.32 0.54 11.62
CA GLU A 332 10.38 1.55 11.57
C GLU A 332 10.63 2.01 10.14
N ALA A 333 10.78 1.08 9.21
CA ALA A 333 11.06 1.39 7.82
C ALA A 333 9.91 2.11 7.11
N ASP A 334 8.67 1.66 7.32
CA ASP A 334 7.49 2.29 6.74
C ASP A 334 7.35 3.75 7.26
N ALA A 335 7.63 3.98 8.54
CA ALA A 335 7.66 5.31 9.11
C ALA A 335 8.81 6.17 8.54
N LEU A 336 10.02 5.62 8.38
CA LEU A 336 11.16 6.34 7.80
C LEU A 336 10.90 6.77 6.35
N LEU A 337 10.31 5.90 5.53
CA LEU A 337 9.92 6.23 4.16
C LEU A 337 8.88 7.35 4.14
N SER A 338 7.87 7.25 4.99
CA SER A 338 6.81 8.26 5.09
C SER A 338 7.33 9.62 5.57
N LEU A 339 8.23 9.63 6.57
CA LEU A 339 8.92 10.83 7.05
C LEU A 339 9.79 11.47 5.96
N SER A 340 10.50 10.65 5.18
CA SER A 340 11.29 11.14 4.04
C SER A 340 10.41 11.86 3.03
N ASN A 341 9.32 11.22 2.60
CA ASN A 341 8.38 11.79 1.64
C ASN A 341 7.78 13.11 2.14
N ILE A 342 7.26 13.16 3.37
CA ILE A 342 6.72 14.41 3.92
C ILE A 342 7.75 15.54 3.93
N HIS A 343 9.00 15.26 4.31
CA HIS A 343 10.02 16.28 4.33
C HIS A 343 10.38 16.78 2.92
N PHE A 344 10.36 15.91 1.90
CA PHE A 344 10.50 16.34 0.51
C PHE A 344 9.33 17.23 0.06
N HIS A 345 8.08 16.87 0.40
CA HIS A 345 6.91 17.70 0.08
C HIS A 345 6.95 19.07 0.78
N LEU A 346 7.45 19.14 2.01
CA LEU A 346 7.63 20.38 2.76
C LEU A 346 8.84 21.23 2.30
N GLY A 347 9.62 20.77 1.30
CA GLY A 347 10.85 21.44 0.85
C GLY A 347 12.03 21.33 1.82
N ASN A 348 11.92 20.48 2.86
CA ASN A 348 12.97 20.22 3.85
C ASN A 348 13.92 19.11 3.37
N HIS A 349 14.59 19.34 2.26
CA HIS A 349 15.32 18.31 1.51
C HIS A 349 16.46 17.63 2.28
N ASP A 350 17.15 18.35 3.17
CA ASP A 350 18.21 17.77 4.02
C ASP A 350 17.64 16.70 4.96
N LYS A 351 16.52 17.00 5.64
CA LYS A 351 15.86 16.04 6.54
C LYS A 351 15.25 14.89 5.75
N GLY A 352 14.61 15.17 4.60
CA GLY A 352 14.06 14.13 3.73
C GLY A 352 15.13 13.13 3.30
N SER A 353 16.31 13.63 2.94
CA SER A 353 17.46 12.81 2.57
C SER A 353 18.02 12.00 3.75
N GLU A 354 18.07 12.58 4.96
CA GLU A 354 18.49 11.89 6.18
C GLU A 354 17.59 10.70 6.50
N TYR A 355 16.26 10.90 6.48
CA TYR A 355 15.29 9.82 6.70
C TYR A 355 15.34 8.75 5.62
N GLN A 356 15.54 9.13 4.35
CA GLN A 356 15.69 8.17 3.26
C GLN A 356 16.95 7.31 3.44
N GLN A 357 18.06 7.92 3.88
CA GLN A 357 19.29 7.18 4.15
C GLN A 357 19.08 6.17 5.30
N LYS A 358 18.40 6.58 6.38
CA LYS A 358 18.03 5.68 7.48
C LYS A 358 17.14 4.54 6.99
N TYR A 359 16.14 4.83 6.15
CA TYR A 359 15.28 3.82 5.54
C TYR A 359 16.09 2.79 4.73
N ILE A 360 17.03 3.26 3.93
CA ILE A 360 17.93 2.42 3.13
C ILE A 360 18.82 1.54 4.02
N GLU A 361 19.33 2.07 5.13
CA GLU A 361 20.14 1.31 6.09
C GLU A 361 19.33 0.22 6.80
N HIS A 362 18.07 0.51 7.17
CA HIS A 362 17.17 -0.46 7.79
C HIS A 362 16.69 -1.50 6.80
N SER A 363 16.27 -1.09 5.59
CA SER A 363 15.78 -2.00 4.54
C SER A 363 16.83 -3.03 4.11
N LYS A 364 18.13 -2.76 4.25
CA LYS A 364 19.17 -3.80 4.06
C LYS A 364 19.04 -5.01 5.00
N GLN A 365 18.33 -4.89 6.13
CA GLN A 365 18.20 -5.96 7.11
C GLN A 365 17.02 -6.91 6.83
N PHE A 366 15.99 -6.45 6.12
CA PHE A 366 14.74 -7.21 5.93
C PHE A 366 14.14 -7.14 4.52
N ALA A 367 14.55 -6.18 3.69
CA ALA A 367 14.07 -6.02 2.31
C ALA A 367 14.99 -6.77 1.33
N SER A 368 14.44 -7.10 0.15
CA SER A 368 15.26 -7.65 -0.92
C SER A 368 16.27 -6.61 -1.42
N SER A 369 17.43 -7.07 -1.92
CA SER A 369 18.43 -6.17 -2.52
C SER A 369 17.88 -5.30 -3.65
N GLU A 370 16.81 -5.76 -4.32
CA GLU A 370 16.07 -5.03 -5.33
C GLU A 370 15.22 -3.88 -4.75
N ALA A 371 14.52 -4.11 -3.64
CA ALA A 371 13.76 -3.05 -2.97
C ALA A 371 14.70 -1.93 -2.48
N VAL A 372 15.88 -2.29 -1.96
CA VAL A 372 16.92 -1.32 -1.59
C VAL A 372 17.43 -0.55 -2.81
N ALA A 373 17.66 -1.23 -3.95
CA ALA A 373 18.11 -0.58 -5.18
C ALA A 373 17.06 0.39 -5.76
N ASN A 374 15.78 0.00 -5.79
CA ASN A 374 14.67 0.87 -6.21
C ASN A 374 14.54 2.11 -5.32
N SER A 375 14.81 1.97 -4.02
CA SER A 375 14.80 3.08 -3.07
C SER A 375 15.92 4.10 -3.32
N TYR A 376 17.08 3.62 -3.77
CA TYR A 376 18.17 4.47 -4.23
C TYR A 376 17.81 5.22 -5.52
N ILE A 377 17.13 4.57 -6.48
CA ILE A 377 16.66 5.21 -7.72
C ILE A 377 15.68 6.34 -7.42
N ALA A 378 14.65 6.08 -6.62
CA ALA A 378 13.64 7.08 -6.27
C ALA A 378 14.28 8.32 -5.59
N MET A 379 15.26 8.09 -4.69
CA MET A 379 16.01 9.18 -4.08
C MET A 379 16.83 9.97 -5.10
N ALA A 380 17.44 9.29 -6.07
CA ALA A 380 18.23 9.92 -7.11
C ALA A 380 17.39 10.84 -8.00
N GLU A 381 16.19 10.42 -8.38
CA GLU A 381 15.24 11.20 -9.18
C GLU A 381 14.77 12.46 -8.44
N VAL A 382 14.49 12.35 -7.13
CA VAL A 382 14.14 13.50 -6.28
C VAL A 382 15.28 14.51 -6.19
N LEU A 383 16.51 14.03 -5.99
CA LEU A 383 17.72 14.89 -5.95
C LEU A 383 18.01 15.53 -7.31
N GLU A 384 17.75 14.82 -8.41
CA GLU A 384 17.86 15.36 -9.77
C GLU A 384 16.86 16.50 -10.00
N GLY A 385 15.61 16.36 -9.54
CA GLY A 385 14.60 17.42 -9.60
C GLY A 385 15.01 18.68 -8.82
N GLN A 386 15.81 18.52 -7.76
CA GLN A 386 16.37 19.62 -6.97
C GLN A 386 17.67 20.19 -7.55
N ASN A 387 18.13 19.68 -8.71
CA ASN A 387 19.40 20.02 -9.34
C ASN A 387 20.64 19.69 -8.46
N GLU A 388 20.51 18.77 -7.50
CA GLU A 388 21.63 18.25 -6.69
C GLU A 388 22.33 17.07 -7.38
N LEU A 389 22.89 17.34 -8.56
CA LEU A 389 23.34 16.30 -9.51
C LEU A 389 24.41 15.35 -8.93
N GLU A 390 25.30 15.84 -8.06
CA GLU A 390 26.33 14.99 -7.44
C GLU A 390 25.75 13.98 -6.44
N LYS A 391 24.79 14.41 -5.61
CA LYS A 391 24.12 13.51 -4.67
C LYS A 391 23.25 12.50 -5.42
N ALA A 392 22.57 12.92 -6.49
CA ALA A 392 21.80 12.02 -7.36
C ALA A 392 22.71 10.94 -7.98
N LEU A 393 23.87 11.31 -8.53
CA LEU A 393 24.85 10.36 -9.07
C LEU A 393 25.32 9.34 -8.04
N GLN A 394 25.52 9.76 -6.78
CA GLN A 394 25.91 8.84 -5.71
C GLN A 394 24.83 7.79 -5.44
N GLN A 395 23.54 8.17 -5.46
CA GLN A 395 22.45 7.22 -5.25
C GLN A 395 22.27 6.28 -6.43
N TYR A 396 22.38 6.78 -7.67
CA TYR A 396 22.39 5.91 -8.85
C TYR A 396 23.55 4.90 -8.80
N ALA A 397 24.75 5.30 -8.36
CA ALA A 397 25.89 4.40 -8.21
C ALA A 397 25.63 3.30 -7.16
N ASN A 398 24.94 3.63 -6.05
CA ASN A 398 24.55 2.65 -5.05
C ASN A 398 23.53 1.63 -5.60
N ALA A 399 22.53 2.09 -6.37
CA ALA A 399 21.58 1.21 -7.05
C ALA A 399 22.28 0.30 -8.07
N LEU A 400 23.17 0.87 -8.89
CA LEU A 400 23.91 0.16 -9.93
C LEU A 400 24.75 -0.98 -9.35
N ALA A 401 25.46 -0.75 -8.24
CA ALA A 401 26.25 -1.78 -7.57
C ALA A 401 25.39 -2.98 -7.11
N LEU A 402 24.15 -2.73 -6.68
CA LEU A 402 23.21 -3.78 -6.27
C LEU A 402 22.67 -4.57 -7.47
N TYR A 403 22.30 -3.89 -8.57
CA TYR A 403 21.86 -4.55 -9.80
C TYR A 403 22.97 -5.41 -10.40
N GLN A 404 24.20 -4.90 -10.44
CA GLN A 404 25.38 -5.64 -10.91
C GLN A 404 25.67 -6.88 -10.07
N ALA A 405 25.62 -6.75 -8.74
CA ALA A 405 25.84 -7.88 -7.83
C ALA A 405 24.79 -8.99 -8.02
N LYS A 406 23.55 -8.63 -8.39
CA LYS A 406 22.45 -9.56 -8.67
C LYS A 406 22.49 -10.12 -10.10
N GLY A 407 23.20 -9.46 -11.02
CA GLY A 407 23.15 -9.77 -12.45
C GLY A 407 21.85 -9.31 -13.12
N ASP A 408 21.18 -8.29 -12.58
CA ASP A 408 19.95 -7.72 -13.14
C ASP A 408 20.28 -6.72 -14.26
N LEU A 409 20.54 -7.26 -15.45
CA LEU A 409 20.97 -6.47 -16.61
C LEU A 409 19.95 -5.40 -17.03
N THR A 410 18.65 -5.63 -16.81
CA THR A 410 17.60 -4.69 -17.23
C THR A 410 17.59 -3.44 -16.35
N ASN A 411 17.55 -3.63 -15.02
CA ASN A 411 17.56 -2.51 -14.09
C ASN A 411 18.91 -1.80 -14.05
N GLU A 412 20.02 -2.53 -14.25
CA GLU A 412 21.33 -1.94 -14.47
C GLU A 412 21.32 -1.01 -15.68
N ALA A 413 20.78 -1.46 -16.82
CA ALA A 413 20.74 -0.66 -18.04
C ALA A 413 19.84 0.57 -17.94
N LEU A 414 18.71 0.47 -17.23
CA LEU A 414 17.84 1.62 -16.93
C LEU A 414 18.57 2.65 -16.05
N ALA A 415 19.25 2.21 -14.99
CA ALA A 415 20.06 3.10 -14.15
C ALA A 415 21.19 3.77 -14.94
N ASN A 416 21.86 3.04 -15.84
CA ASN A 416 22.88 3.58 -16.74
C ASN A 416 22.33 4.71 -17.64
N ILE A 417 21.09 4.59 -18.14
CA ILE A 417 20.45 5.64 -18.96
C ILE A 417 20.25 6.91 -18.12
N SER A 418 19.74 6.79 -16.89
CA SER A 418 19.53 7.94 -16.00
C SER A 418 20.85 8.63 -15.64
N VAL A 419 21.89 7.85 -15.31
CA VAL A 419 23.25 8.36 -15.06
C VAL A 419 23.81 9.06 -16.30
N ALA A 420 23.65 8.49 -17.48
CA ALA A 420 24.10 9.09 -18.72
C ALA A 420 23.41 10.44 -18.97
N SER A 421 22.09 10.53 -18.77
CA SER A 421 21.32 11.78 -18.87
C SER A 421 21.86 12.88 -17.95
N LEU A 422 22.19 12.55 -16.69
CA LEU A 422 22.83 13.49 -15.76
C LEU A 422 24.20 13.97 -16.26
N PHE A 423 25.01 13.08 -16.84
CA PHE A 423 26.29 13.48 -17.44
C PHE A 423 26.10 14.39 -18.66
N VAL A 424 25.05 14.20 -19.45
CA VAL A 424 24.68 15.12 -20.54
C VAL A 424 24.36 16.51 -19.99
N LYS A 425 23.56 16.61 -18.92
CA LYS A 425 23.27 17.89 -18.25
C LYS A 425 24.53 18.61 -17.76
N GLN A 426 25.52 17.84 -17.28
CA GLN A 426 26.83 18.36 -16.86
C GLN A 426 27.80 18.62 -18.03
N GLN A 427 27.37 18.45 -19.28
CA GLN A 427 28.20 18.54 -20.49
C GLN A 427 29.39 17.55 -20.51
N LYS A 428 29.32 16.48 -19.71
CA LYS A 428 30.32 15.40 -19.64
C LYS A 428 29.99 14.30 -20.65
N TYR A 429 30.04 14.66 -21.93
CA TYR A 429 29.56 13.81 -23.03
C TYR A 429 30.26 12.47 -23.15
N GLN A 430 31.58 12.40 -22.88
CA GLN A 430 32.29 11.13 -22.95
C GLN A 430 31.79 10.13 -21.90
N SER A 431 31.60 10.58 -20.66
CA SER A 431 31.05 9.74 -19.59
C SER A 431 29.65 9.25 -19.93
N ALA A 432 28.78 10.12 -20.47
CA ALA A 432 27.45 9.71 -20.93
C ALA A 432 27.52 8.62 -22.02
N LEU A 433 28.42 8.76 -22.99
CA LEU A 433 28.63 7.76 -24.04
C LEU A 433 29.13 6.42 -23.48
N ASP A 434 29.99 6.43 -22.47
CA ASP A 434 30.51 5.21 -21.86
C ASP A 434 29.36 4.37 -21.25
N PHE A 435 28.41 5.02 -20.55
CA PHE A 435 27.22 4.37 -20.00
C PHE A 435 26.27 3.84 -21.08
N TYR A 436 25.98 4.62 -22.13
CA TYR A 436 25.18 4.12 -23.24
C TYR A 436 25.87 2.95 -23.94
N ASN A 437 27.18 3.01 -24.17
CA ASN A 437 27.94 1.93 -24.80
C ASN A 437 27.98 0.66 -23.94
N ALA A 438 28.00 0.79 -22.61
CA ALA A 438 27.91 -0.35 -21.70
C ALA A 438 26.62 -1.14 -21.94
N ASN A 439 25.47 -0.47 -22.01
CA ASN A 439 24.19 -1.11 -22.34
C ASN A 439 24.23 -1.78 -23.73
N LEU A 440 24.82 -1.10 -24.71
CA LEU A 440 24.87 -1.62 -26.08
C LEU A 440 25.82 -2.82 -26.25
N SER A 441 26.74 -3.05 -25.31
CA SER A 441 27.60 -4.24 -25.31
C SER A 441 26.84 -5.53 -24.97
N SER A 442 25.71 -5.42 -24.27
CA SER A 442 24.81 -6.51 -23.89
C SER A 442 23.43 -6.39 -24.56
N GLU A 443 23.35 -5.74 -25.72
CA GLU A 443 22.07 -5.42 -26.38
C GLU A 443 21.18 -6.64 -26.69
N ASN A 444 21.77 -7.81 -26.92
CA ASN A 444 21.02 -9.05 -27.19
C ASN A 444 20.29 -9.61 -25.96
N ASP A 445 20.71 -9.21 -24.76
CA ASP A 445 20.18 -9.69 -23.48
C ASP A 445 19.24 -8.67 -22.83
N LEU A 446 19.04 -7.51 -23.47
CA LEU A 446 18.21 -6.41 -22.96
C LEU A 446 16.85 -6.33 -23.64
N PRO A 447 15.80 -5.84 -22.94
CA PRO A 447 14.53 -5.52 -23.59
C PRO A 447 14.73 -4.51 -24.71
N SER A 448 14.05 -4.72 -25.85
CA SER A 448 14.22 -3.87 -27.04
C SER A 448 13.97 -2.38 -26.76
N ALA A 449 13.07 -2.04 -25.83
CA ALA A 449 12.84 -0.66 -25.42
C ALA A 449 14.08 -0.02 -24.77
N VAL A 450 14.83 -0.76 -23.95
CA VAL A 450 16.04 -0.27 -23.27
C VAL A 450 17.17 -0.07 -24.28
N VAL A 451 17.30 -0.98 -25.25
CA VAL A 451 18.26 -0.85 -26.37
C VAL A 451 17.94 0.39 -27.21
N ALA A 452 16.67 0.58 -27.58
CA ALA A 452 16.24 1.73 -28.37
C ALA A 452 16.48 3.07 -27.63
N ALA A 453 16.19 3.11 -26.32
CA ALA A 453 16.49 4.27 -25.49
C ALA A 453 17.99 4.56 -25.41
N SER A 454 18.83 3.52 -25.32
CA SER A 454 20.29 3.66 -25.31
C SER A 454 20.83 4.17 -26.66
N TYR A 455 20.30 3.70 -27.78
CA TYR A 455 20.62 4.25 -29.11
C TYR A 455 20.22 5.71 -29.27
N GLN A 456 19.01 6.06 -28.82
CA GLN A 456 18.51 7.44 -28.88
C GLN A 456 19.34 8.39 -28.02
N GLY A 457 19.62 8.02 -26.76
CA GLY A 457 20.46 8.81 -25.87
C GLY A 457 21.88 8.98 -26.40
N LYS A 458 22.47 7.93 -26.98
CA LYS A 458 23.76 8.02 -27.69
C LYS A 458 23.70 8.98 -28.88
N ALA A 459 22.63 8.92 -29.68
CA ALA A 459 22.43 9.82 -30.81
C ALA A 459 22.33 11.29 -30.35
N ASP A 460 21.62 11.56 -29.25
CA ASP A 460 21.50 12.89 -28.66
C ASP A 460 22.87 13.44 -28.24
N VAL A 461 23.72 12.62 -27.61
CA VAL A 461 25.08 13.05 -27.23
C VAL A 461 25.94 13.36 -28.46
N LEU A 462 25.90 12.49 -29.48
CA LEU A 462 26.65 12.70 -30.72
C LEU A 462 26.17 13.97 -31.45
N ARG A 463 24.87 14.27 -31.42
CA ARG A 463 24.31 15.50 -31.95
C ARG A 463 24.86 16.73 -31.22
N LEU A 464 24.93 16.70 -29.89
CA LEU A 464 25.52 17.79 -29.08
C LEU A 464 27.02 17.98 -29.36
N GLN A 465 27.73 16.90 -29.71
CA GLN A 465 29.13 16.94 -30.16
C GLN A 465 29.29 17.31 -31.65
N LEU A 466 28.22 17.73 -32.32
CA LEU A 466 28.19 18.10 -33.74
C LEU A 466 28.54 16.95 -34.71
N GLN A 467 28.47 15.69 -34.25
CA GLN A 467 28.72 14.48 -35.05
C GLN A 467 27.44 13.99 -35.73
N TYR A 468 26.88 14.83 -36.60
CA TYR A 468 25.52 14.69 -37.13
C TYR A 468 25.27 13.41 -37.94
N VAL A 469 26.24 12.98 -38.76
CA VAL A 469 26.10 11.76 -39.57
C VAL A 469 26.00 10.53 -38.66
N SER A 470 26.86 10.45 -37.64
CA SER A 470 26.82 9.37 -36.65
C SER A 470 25.52 9.41 -35.84
N ALA A 471 25.08 10.59 -35.41
CA ALA A 471 23.83 10.75 -34.68
C ALA A 471 22.62 10.21 -35.48
N LEU A 472 22.53 10.57 -36.77
CA LEU A 472 21.46 10.05 -37.65
C LEU A 472 21.45 8.53 -37.76
N GLN A 473 22.62 7.89 -37.87
CA GLN A 473 22.72 6.43 -37.91
C GLN A 473 22.17 5.77 -36.64
N TRP A 474 22.40 6.37 -35.48
CA TRP A 474 21.88 5.85 -34.20
C TRP A 474 20.40 6.16 -34.02
N TYR A 475 19.91 7.33 -34.46
CA TYR A 475 18.47 7.60 -34.50
C TYR A 475 17.73 6.64 -35.42
N ASP A 476 18.25 6.33 -36.62
CA ASP A 476 17.63 5.36 -37.53
C ASP A 476 17.51 3.97 -36.87
N LYS A 477 18.54 3.54 -36.12
CA LYS A 477 18.47 2.29 -35.33
C LYS A 477 17.43 2.34 -34.21
N ALA A 478 17.39 3.43 -33.45
CA ALA A 478 16.39 3.62 -32.38
C ALA A 478 14.97 3.62 -32.94
N LEU A 479 14.73 4.37 -34.02
CA LEU A 479 13.44 4.48 -34.70
C LEU A 479 12.94 3.12 -35.23
N ALA A 480 13.84 2.30 -35.80
CA ALA A 480 13.48 0.97 -36.28
C ALA A 480 12.94 0.10 -35.14
N ILE A 481 13.60 0.13 -33.97
CA ILE A 481 13.15 -0.63 -32.80
C ILE A 481 11.84 -0.04 -32.25
N TRP A 482 11.77 1.29 -32.04
CA TRP A 482 10.54 1.93 -31.52
C TRP A 482 9.31 1.65 -32.37
N THR A 483 9.49 1.64 -33.70
CA THR A 483 8.43 1.27 -34.64
C THR A 483 8.06 -0.21 -34.52
N SER A 484 9.05 -1.10 -34.40
CA SER A 484 8.82 -2.55 -34.32
C SER A 484 8.08 -2.98 -33.05
N ILE A 485 8.29 -2.29 -31.93
CA ILE A 485 7.62 -2.56 -30.65
C ILE A 485 6.37 -1.67 -30.45
N GLU A 486 5.94 -0.98 -31.50
CA GLU A 486 4.76 -0.09 -31.50
C GLU A 486 4.79 1.02 -30.44
N ASN A 487 5.98 1.41 -29.97
CA ASN A 487 6.14 2.56 -29.08
C ASN A 487 6.16 3.85 -29.89
N TYR A 488 4.98 4.22 -30.39
CA TYR A 488 4.79 5.36 -31.28
C TYR A 488 5.17 6.71 -30.63
N LYS A 489 5.03 6.85 -29.31
CA LYS A 489 5.44 8.06 -28.58
C LYS A 489 6.94 8.30 -28.74
N GLN A 490 7.78 7.29 -28.52
CA GLN A 490 9.23 7.44 -28.67
C GLN A 490 9.67 7.51 -30.14
N ALA A 491 8.97 6.83 -31.05
CA ALA A 491 9.21 6.98 -32.50
C ALA A 491 9.02 8.43 -32.97
N ILE A 492 7.99 9.12 -32.47
CA ILE A 492 7.74 10.54 -32.74
C ILE A 492 8.91 11.40 -32.23
N VAL A 493 9.35 11.20 -30.98
CA VAL A 493 10.47 11.95 -30.40
C VAL A 493 11.73 11.78 -31.25
N CYS A 494 12.02 10.54 -31.66
CA CYS A 494 13.16 10.22 -32.50
C CYS A 494 13.09 10.94 -33.87
N LEU A 495 11.95 10.86 -34.56
CA LEU A 495 11.73 11.54 -35.84
C LEU A 495 11.81 13.07 -35.71
N ASN A 496 11.28 13.63 -34.63
CA ASN A 496 11.36 15.07 -34.35
C ASN A 496 12.83 15.50 -34.17
N SER A 497 13.62 14.77 -33.37
CA SER A 497 15.06 15.03 -33.22
C SER A 497 15.82 14.94 -34.53
N MET A 498 15.50 13.97 -35.39
CA MET A 498 16.06 13.86 -36.74
C MET A 498 15.66 15.06 -37.63
N GLY A 499 14.40 15.49 -37.56
CA GLY A 499 13.89 16.66 -38.27
C GLY A 499 14.64 17.93 -37.89
N THR A 500 14.85 18.17 -36.60
CA THR A 500 15.63 19.32 -36.08
C THR A 500 17.09 19.24 -36.51
N LEU A 501 17.66 18.03 -36.55
CA LEU A 501 19.03 17.83 -37.02
C LEU A 501 19.21 18.16 -38.51
N PHE A 502 18.27 17.72 -39.35
CA PHE A 502 18.27 18.08 -40.78
C PHE A 502 18.03 19.58 -40.99
N GLU A 503 17.18 20.20 -40.19
CA GLU A 503 16.97 21.64 -40.20
C GLU A 503 18.28 22.39 -39.89
N THR A 504 18.98 21.98 -38.82
CA THR A 504 20.23 22.60 -38.36
C THR A 504 21.36 22.45 -39.38
N THR A 505 21.40 21.31 -40.09
CA THR A 505 22.38 21.04 -41.14
C THR A 505 22.00 21.64 -42.50
N GLY A 506 20.83 22.29 -42.61
CA GLY A 506 20.35 22.95 -43.82
C GLY A 506 19.68 22.03 -44.84
N ASN A 507 19.53 20.73 -44.55
CA ASN A 507 18.77 19.80 -45.40
C ASN A 507 17.26 19.91 -45.11
N LEU A 508 16.69 21.06 -45.47
CA LEU A 508 15.28 21.38 -45.21
C LEU A 508 14.29 20.36 -45.83
N PRO A 509 14.50 19.80 -47.04
CA PRO A 509 13.58 18.79 -47.59
C PRO A 509 13.50 17.50 -46.75
N GLU A 510 14.63 17.03 -46.22
CA GLU A 510 14.63 15.85 -45.34
C GLU A 510 14.06 16.18 -43.97
N SER A 511 14.27 17.41 -43.47
CA SER A 511 13.64 17.89 -42.24
C SER A 511 12.11 17.84 -42.34
N VAL A 512 11.52 18.37 -43.43
CA VAL A 512 10.09 18.27 -43.71
C VAL A 512 9.63 16.81 -43.70
N ARG A 513 10.34 15.92 -44.41
CA ARG A 513 9.98 14.50 -44.47
C ARG A 513 9.91 13.85 -43.09
N ARG A 514 10.89 14.11 -42.22
CA ARG A 514 10.92 13.52 -40.86
C ARG A 514 9.84 14.09 -39.97
N TYR A 515 9.58 15.40 -40.04
CA TYR A 515 8.48 16.00 -39.30
C TYR A 515 7.10 15.53 -39.81
N GLU A 516 6.88 15.39 -41.12
CA GLU A 516 5.62 14.84 -41.67
C GLU A 516 5.38 13.38 -41.24
N GLN A 517 6.43 12.57 -41.19
CA GLN A 517 6.36 11.21 -40.63
C GLN A 517 5.97 11.25 -39.14
N ALA A 518 6.60 12.13 -38.35
CA ALA A 518 6.28 12.28 -36.94
C ALA A 518 4.82 12.75 -36.73
N LEU A 519 4.37 13.73 -37.51
CA LEU A 519 3.02 14.27 -37.46
C LEU A 519 1.96 13.21 -37.81
N SER A 520 2.21 12.43 -38.86
CA SER A 520 1.31 11.33 -39.27
C SER A 520 1.11 10.30 -38.14
N ILE A 521 2.19 9.94 -37.44
CA ILE A 521 2.11 9.04 -36.28
C ILE A 521 1.39 9.73 -35.12
N ALA A 522 1.68 11.00 -34.83
CA ALA A 522 1.06 11.76 -33.75
C ALA A 522 -0.47 11.88 -33.92
N VAL A 523 -0.93 12.17 -35.15
CA VAL A 523 -2.35 12.19 -35.51
C VAL A 523 -2.97 10.80 -35.34
N LYS A 524 -2.30 9.74 -35.80
CA LYS A 524 -2.80 8.36 -35.68
C LYS A 524 -3.07 7.96 -34.23
N ILE A 525 -2.22 8.39 -33.29
CA ILE A 525 -2.33 8.04 -31.87
C ILE A 525 -3.08 9.08 -31.03
N GLY A 526 -3.54 10.18 -31.63
CA GLY A 526 -4.21 11.28 -30.92
C GLY A 526 -3.33 12.02 -29.91
N ASN A 527 -2.04 12.17 -30.18
CA ASN A 527 -1.12 12.91 -29.30
C ASN A 527 -1.10 14.39 -29.68
N ASN A 528 -2.01 15.16 -29.07
CA ASN A 528 -2.18 16.60 -29.34
C ASN A 528 -0.91 17.42 -29.08
N ASP A 529 -0.19 17.15 -27.99
CA ASP A 529 1.06 17.87 -27.67
C ASP A 529 2.11 17.70 -28.79
N ALA A 530 2.26 16.47 -29.27
CA ALA A 530 3.16 16.17 -30.39
C ALA A 530 2.67 16.81 -31.69
N ILE A 531 1.37 16.77 -31.99
CA ILE A 531 0.78 17.41 -33.18
C ILE A 531 1.12 18.90 -33.19
N ALA A 532 0.92 19.60 -32.07
CA ALA A 532 1.18 21.02 -31.97
C ALA A 532 2.67 21.35 -32.13
N ALA A 533 3.53 20.64 -31.39
CA ALA A 533 4.98 20.86 -31.44
C ALA A 533 5.57 20.61 -32.83
N ILE A 534 5.19 19.51 -33.48
CA ILE A 534 5.68 19.14 -34.81
C ILE A 534 5.15 20.10 -35.88
N SER A 535 3.89 20.52 -35.78
CA SER A 535 3.31 21.50 -36.72
C SER A 535 4.01 22.85 -36.61
N ASN A 536 4.32 23.31 -35.39
CA ASN A 536 5.13 24.51 -35.21
C ASN A 536 6.54 24.36 -35.82
N ASN A 537 7.20 23.20 -35.63
CA ASN A 537 8.51 22.94 -36.25
C ASN A 537 8.44 22.88 -37.79
N LEU A 538 7.40 22.27 -38.36
CA LEU A 538 7.14 22.31 -39.80
C LEU A 538 6.96 23.74 -40.30
N GLY A 539 6.24 24.58 -39.56
CA GLY A 539 6.08 26.01 -39.86
C GLY A 539 7.42 26.73 -39.97
N VAL A 540 8.36 26.44 -39.06
CA VAL A 540 9.72 27.01 -39.10
C VAL A 540 10.45 26.59 -40.37
N VAL A 541 10.39 25.31 -40.74
CA VAL A 541 11.07 24.80 -41.93
C VAL A 541 10.45 25.35 -43.22
N TYR A 542 9.12 25.39 -43.31
CA TYR A 542 8.42 25.99 -44.47
C TYR A 542 8.73 27.49 -44.62
N ARG A 543 8.81 28.23 -43.51
CA ARG A 543 9.23 29.63 -43.51
C ARG A 543 10.67 29.78 -44.03
N LYS A 544 11.59 28.91 -43.62
CA LYS A 544 12.99 28.89 -44.13
C LYS A 544 13.07 28.52 -45.61
N LEU A 545 12.16 27.69 -46.10
CA LEU A 545 12.00 27.36 -47.53
C LEU A 545 11.36 28.49 -48.34
N GLY A 546 10.78 29.50 -47.69
CA GLY A 546 10.00 30.56 -48.35
C GLY A 546 8.57 30.15 -48.74
N ASP A 547 8.11 28.97 -48.33
CA ASP A 547 6.73 28.50 -48.53
C ASP A 547 5.84 29.06 -47.40
N TYR A 548 5.61 30.37 -47.44
CA TYR A 548 4.86 31.08 -46.41
C TYR A 548 3.41 30.58 -46.21
N PRO A 549 2.64 30.20 -47.25
CA PRO A 549 1.31 29.63 -47.06
C PRO A 549 1.34 28.37 -46.18
N LYS A 550 2.22 27.41 -46.48
CA LYS A 550 2.35 26.20 -45.64
C LYS A 550 2.89 26.50 -44.25
N ALA A 551 3.74 27.53 -44.11
CA ALA A 551 4.21 27.95 -42.81
C ALA A 551 3.04 28.46 -41.95
N LEU A 552 2.17 29.29 -42.51
CA LEU A 552 0.97 29.78 -41.84
C LEU A 552 0.03 28.61 -41.48
N ASP A 553 -0.29 27.73 -42.42
CA ASP A 553 -1.16 26.57 -42.18
C ASP A 553 -0.63 25.72 -40.99
N ALA A 554 0.68 25.47 -40.95
CA ALA A 554 1.31 24.67 -39.90
C ALA A 554 1.33 25.39 -38.53
N TYR A 555 1.57 26.70 -38.50
CA TYR A 555 1.51 27.48 -37.27
C TYR A 555 0.08 27.67 -36.75
N GLU A 556 -0.90 27.83 -37.65
CA GLU A 556 -2.31 27.95 -37.30
C GLU A 556 -2.85 26.64 -36.72
N GLU A 557 -2.43 25.48 -37.26
CA GLU A 557 -2.76 24.19 -36.68
C GLU A 557 -2.15 24.02 -35.28
N ALA A 558 -0.87 24.36 -35.11
CA ALA A 558 -0.23 24.33 -33.79
C ALA A 558 -0.94 25.24 -32.79
N LEU A 559 -1.27 26.46 -33.20
CA LEU A 559 -2.01 27.44 -32.40
C LEU A 559 -3.37 26.92 -31.99
N ARG A 560 -4.14 26.34 -32.93
CA ARG A 560 -5.47 25.77 -32.66
C ARG A 560 -5.38 24.70 -31.57
N VAL A 561 -4.43 23.78 -31.68
CA VAL A 561 -4.25 22.71 -30.70
C VAL A 561 -3.83 23.25 -29.34
N TYR A 562 -2.86 24.18 -29.29
CA TYR A 562 -2.44 24.77 -28.01
C TYR A 562 -3.57 25.54 -27.30
N LEU A 563 -4.45 26.21 -28.05
CA LEU A 563 -5.64 26.87 -27.48
C LEU A 563 -6.68 25.84 -27.00
N GLU A 564 -6.86 24.72 -27.70
CA GLU A 564 -7.76 23.63 -27.28
C GLU A 564 -7.26 22.90 -26.02
N THR A 565 -5.95 22.92 -25.76
CA THR A 565 -5.32 22.30 -24.58
C THR A 565 -4.92 23.30 -23.48
N ASP A 566 -5.43 24.54 -23.53
CA ASP A 566 -5.14 25.62 -22.56
C ASP A 566 -3.64 25.98 -22.39
N ASN A 567 -2.80 25.64 -23.38
CA ASN A 567 -1.36 25.91 -23.41
C ASN A 567 -1.09 27.33 -23.96
N SER A 568 -1.47 28.34 -23.17
CA SER A 568 -1.45 29.74 -23.58
C SER A 568 -0.04 30.25 -23.91
N ILE A 569 0.98 29.85 -23.16
CA ILE A 569 2.35 30.32 -23.41
C ILE A 569 2.89 29.79 -24.75
N GLU A 570 2.60 28.54 -25.10
CA GLU A 570 2.96 27.95 -26.40
C GLU A 570 2.18 28.59 -27.56
N ALA A 571 0.90 28.90 -27.36
CA ALA A 571 0.10 29.67 -28.31
C ALA A 571 0.73 31.06 -28.58
N SER A 572 1.33 31.70 -27.58
CA SER A 572 2.04 32.96 -27.74
C SER A 572 3.24 32.84 -28.69
N TYR A 573 3.96 31.72 -28.69
CA TYR A 573 5.07 31.48 -29.61
C TYR A 573 4.56 31.28 -31.05
N CYS A 574 3.42 30.59 -31.21
CA CYS A 574 2.79 30.43 -32.52
C CYS A 574 2.35 31.78 -33.10
N TYR A 575 1.72 32.65 -32.30
CA TYR A 575 1.39 34.02 -32.72
C TYR A 575 2.62 34.81 -33.14
N ASN A 576 3.71 34.73 -32.37
CA ASN A 576 4.96 35.39 -32.76
C ASN A 576 5.49 34.84 -34.09
N ASN A 577 5.48 33.52 -34.28
CA ASN A 577 5.97 32.90 -35.51
C ASN A 577 5.11 33.27 -36.75
N ILE A 578 3.79 33.36 -36.60
CA ILE A 578 2.87 33.86 -37.63
C ILE A 578 3.21 35.33 -37.95
N GLY A 579 3.45 36.15 -36.94
CA GLY A 579 3.90 37.53 -37.11
C GLY A 579 5.17 37.65 -37.96
N ILE A 580 6.15 36.78 -37.72
CA ILE A 580 7.40 36.72 -38.51
C ILE A 580 7.12 36.35 -39.97
N VAL A 581 6.14 35.47 -40.24
CA VAL A 581 5.77 35.13 -41.62
C VAL A 581 5.21 36.35 -42.35
N TYR A 582 4.30 37.11 -41.73
CA TYR A 582 3.75 38.34 -42.31
C TYR A 582 4.82 39.43 -42.48
N GLU A 583 5.73 39.57 -41.50
CA GLU A 583 6.88 40.48 -41.61
C GLU A 583 7.77 40.14 -42.81
N ASN A 584 8.08 38.85 -43.00
CA ASN A 584 8.86 38.37 -44.15
C ASN A 584 8.15 38.61 -45.50
N GLN A 585 6.83 38.66 -45.51
CA GLN A 585 6.01 39.01 -46.68
C GLN A 585 5.89 40.53 -46.90
N GLY A 586 6.36 41.35 -45.96
CA GLY A 586 6.19 42.81 -45.96
C GLY A 586 4.81 43.29 -45.50
N ASP A 587 3.98 42.40 -44.93
CA ASP A 587 2.68 42.75 -44.35
C ASP A 587 2.85 43.13 -42.88
N TYR A 588 3.37 44.33 -42.67
CA TYR A 588 3.64 44.88 -41.34
C TYR A 588 2.37 45.12 -40.51
N THR A 589 1.19 45.21 -41.14
CA THR A 589 -0.08 45.41 -40.43
C THR A 589 -0.54 44.11 -39.78
N ASN A 590 -0.49 42.99 -40.49
CA ASN A 590 -0.81 41.70 -39.88
C ASN A 590 0.29 41.27 -38.89
N ALA A 591 1.56 41.54 -39.20
CA ALA A 591 2.66 41.25 -38.29
C ALA A 591 2.47 41.89 -36.91
N SER A 592 2.12 43.18 -36.84
CA SER A 592 1.89 43.87 -35.56
C SER A 592 0.74 43.24 -34.76
N ILE A 593 -0.39 42.93 -35.39
CA ILE A 593 -1.55 42.31 -34.73
C ILE A 593 -1.17 40.99 -34.04
N TYR A 594 -0.40 40.15 -34.74
CA TYR A 594 0.02 38.86 -34.20
C TYR A 594 1.09 39.00 -33.11
N TYR A 595 2.03 39.93 -33.25
CA TYR A 595 2.98 40.23 -32.19
C TYR A 595 2.31 40.82 -30.94
N GLU A 596 1.27 41.64 -31.08
CA GLU A 596 0.50 42.18 -29.95
C GLU A 596 -0.21 41.07 -29.16
N LYS A 597 -0.79 40.08 -29.85
CA LYS A 597 -1.38 38.89 -29.20
C LYS A 597 -0.33 38.10 -28.40
N SER A 598 0.85 37.91 -28.99
CA SER A 598 1.97 37.23 -28.30
C SER A 598 2.41 37.99 -27.05
N LEU A 599 2.58 39.32 -27.15
CA LEU A 599 2.98 40.19 -26.04
C LEU A 599 2.00 40.14 -24.87
N SER A 600 0.69 40.23 -25.14
CA SER A 600 -0.34 40.21 -24.09
C SER A 600 -0.22 38.95 -23.23
N ILE A 601 -0.12 37.78 -23.88
CA ILE A 601 -0.03 36.51 -23.15
C ILE A 601 1.27 36.43 -22.36
N LYS A 602 2.42 36.75 -22.97
CA LYS A 602 3.71 36.68 -22.29
C LYS A 602 3.78 37.65 -21.10
N GLN A 603 3.08 38.77 -21.16
CA GLN A 603 2.95 39.71 -20.04
C GLN A 603 2.13 39.11 -18.90
N ASP A 604 1.00 38.48 -19.19
CA ASP A 604 0.15 37.82 -18.19
C ASP A 604 0.88 36.67 -17.48
N PHE A 605 1.74 35.95 -18.20
CA PHE A 605 2.52 34.82 -17.67
C PHE A 605 3.92 35.21 -17.15
N GLY A 606 4.33 36.47 -17.29
CA GLY A 606 5.65 36.94 -16.84
C GLY A 606 6.85 36.40 -17.62
N ASP A 607 6.69 35.95 -18.88
CA ASP A 607 7.79 35.50 -19.75
C ASP A 607 8.62 36.69 -20.26
N LYS A 608 9.54 37.15 -19.41
CA LYS A 608 10.41 38.31 -19.71
C LYS A 608 11.27 38.10 -20.96
N GLN A 609 11.81 36.89 -21.16
CA GLN A 609 12.65 36.60 -22.33
C GLN A 609 11.81 36.65 -23.62
N GLY A 610 10.62 36.05 -23.60
CA GLY A 610 9.68 36.12 -24.71
C GLY A 610 9.18 37.54 -24.99
N LEU A 611 8.97 38.36 -23.95
CA LEU A 611 8.57 39.76 -24.07
C LEU A 611 9.64 40.59 -24.78
N ALA A 612 10.91 40.48 -24.36
CA ALA A 612 12.01 41.19 -25.00
C ALA A 612 12.11 40.85 -26.49
N THR A 613 11.95 39.57 -26.84
CA THR A 613 11.95 39.10 -28.23
C THR A 613 10.80 39.70 -29.04
N SER A 614 9.57 39.70 -28.49
CA SER A 614 8.41 40.24 -29.20
C SER A 614 8.47 41.76 -29.33
N TYR A 615 9.06 42.47 -28.36
CA TYR A 615 9.33 43.91 -28.51
C TYR A 615 10.39 44.20 -29.59
N MET A 616 11.45 43.40 -29.70
CA MET A 616 12.38 43.51 -30.82
C MET A 616 11.68 43.37 -32.17
N ASN A 617 10.81 42.37 -32.30
CA ASN A 617 10.04 42.15 -33.53
C ASN A 617 9.09 43.31 -33.82
N MET A 618 8.43 43.85 -32.79
CA MET A 618 7.57 45.03 -32.94
C MET A 618 8.37 46.27 -33.37
N GLY A 619 9.58 46.45 -32.83
CA GLY A 619 10.51 47.50 -33.25
C GLY A 619 10.85 47.39 -34.74
N ASN A 620 11.11 46.19 -35.23
CA ASN A 620 11.37 45.95 -36.66
C ASN A 620 10.16 46.31 -37.53
N VAL A 621 8.95 45.90 -37.14
CA VAL A 621 7.71 46.23 -37.85
C VAL A 621 7.54 47.74 -38.01
N TYR A 622 7.74 48.51 -36.93
CA TYR A 622 7.62 49.96 -36.99
C TYR A 622 8.79 50.63 -37.71
N LYS A 623 9.99 50.06 -37.64
CA LYS A 623 11.15 50.52 -38.41
C LYS A 623 10.85 50.43 -39.91
N PHE A 624 10.37 49.29 -40.40
CA PHE A 624 10.06 49.09 -41.81
C PHE A 624 8.75 49.76 -42.26
N SER A 625 7.91 50.21 -41.32
CA SER A 625 6.74 51.04 -41.59
C SER A 625 7.03 52.55 -41.51
N ASP A 626 8.31 52.95 -41.57
CA ASP A 626 8.80 54.34 -41.49
C ASP A 626 8.36 55.09 -40.21
N ASN A 627 8.13 54.39 -39.10
CA ASN A 627 7.80 54.97 -37.81
C ASN A 627 8.96 54.79 -36.82
N SER A 628 10.02 55.58 -37.02
CA SER A 628 11.24 55.48 -36.23
C SER A 628 11.03 55.73 -34.73
N THR A 629 10.12 56.63 -34.34
CA THR A 629 9.85 56.90 -32.91
C THR A 629 9.30 55.66 -32.19
N LYS A 630 8.29 55.01 -32.76
CA LYS A 630 7.76 53.77 -32.17
C LYS A 630 8.77 52.63 -32.21
N ALA A 631 9.56 52.53 -33.27
CA ALA A 631 10.62 51.53 -33.36
C ALA A 631 11.63 51.69 -32.20
N GLU A 632 12.06 52.93 -31.95
CA GLU A 632 12.95 53.27 -30.85
C GLU A 632 12.36 52.90 -29.47
N ASP A 633 11.08 53.21 -29.25
CA ASP A 633 10.39 52.89 -27.99
C ASP A 633 10.37 51.38 -27.71
N TYR A 634 10.09 50.56 -28.74
CA TYR A 634 10.05 49.11 -28.59
C TYR A 634 11.43 48.49 -28.41
N TYR A 635 12.44 48.96 -29.17
CA TYR A 635 13.82 48.48 -28.97
C TYR A 635 14.36 48.84 -27.58
N ASN A 636 14.03 50.02 -27.05
CA ASN A 636 14.40 50.39 -25.67
C ASN A 636 13.70 49.52 -24.62
N GLN A 637 12.43 49.15 -24.83
CA GLN A 637 11.74 48.20 -23.94
C GLN A 637 12.40 46.81 -23.96
N ALA A 638 12.76 46.31 -25.14
CA ALA A 638 13.50 45.06 -25.27
C ALA A 638 14.85 45.12 -24.55
N LEU A 639 15.62 46.20 -24.75
CA LEU A 639 16.91 46.42 -24.08
C LEU A 639 16.75 46.43 -22.56
N SER A 640 15.76 47.17 -22.04
CA SER A 640 15.51 47.25 -20.61
C SER A 640 15.23 45.88 -19.98
N ILE A 641 14.40 45.06 -20.63
CA ILE A 641 14.06 43.72 -20.13
C ILE A 641 15.27 42.79 -20.25
N SER A 642 15.98 42.79 -21.38
CA SER A 642 17.19 41.98 -21.57
C SER A 642 18.25 42.30 -20.52
N THR A 643 18.43 43.57 -20.15
CA THR A 643 19.32 43.98 -19.06
C THR A 643 18.83 43.52 -17.69
N GLU A 644 17.54 43.62 -17.43
CA GLU A 644 16.95 43.15 -16.17
C GLU A 644 17.20 41.64 -15.94
N ILE A 645 17.07 40.83 -16.99
CA ILE A 645 17.27 39.37 -16.92
C ILE A 645 18.72 38.93 -17.18
N GLY A 646 19.63 39.86 -17.48
CA GLY A 646 21.03 39.55 -17.79
C GLY A 646 21.26 38.87 -19.14
N ASP A 647 20.32 38.97 -20.08
CA ASP A 647 20.44 38.42 -21.44
C ASP A 647 21.35 39.31 -22.31
N ARG A 648 22.65 39.00 -22.28
CA ARG A 648 23.68 39.72 -23.05
C ARG A 648 23.47 39.65 -24.56
N GLN A 649 22.86 38.58 -25.07
CA GLN A 649 22.61 38.44 -26.50
C GLN A 649 21.46 39.35 -26.92
N GLY A 650 20.37 39.37 -26.14
CA GLY A 650 19.25 40.30 -26.32
C GLY A 650 19.67 41.76 -26.21
N GLU A 651 20.50 42.11 -25.21
CA GLU A 651 21.09 43.45 -25.08
C GLU A 651 21.82 43.87 -26.36
N ALA A 652 22.71 43.02 -26.87
CA ALA A 652 23.49 43.32 -28.07
C ALA A 652 22.61 43.52 -29.31
N LEU A 653 21.56 42.70 -29.47
CA LEU A 653 20.61 42.82 -30.58
C LEU A 653 19.80 44.13 -30.51
N ALA A 654 19.34 44.50 -29.32
CA ALA A 654 18.59 45.72 -29.10
C ALA A 654 19.47 46.97 -29.33
N CYS A 655 20.69 47.01 -28.76
CA CYS A 655 21.65 48.08 -29.01
C CYS A 655 21.99 48.20 -30.50
N GLY A 656 22.26 47.07 -31.19
CA GLY A 656 22.55 47.09 -32.62
C GLY A 656 21.39 47.64 -33.46
N SER A 657 20.14 47.35 -33.06
CA SER A 657 18.94 47.85 -33.74
C SER A 657 18.70 49.33 -33.49
N LEU A 658 18.92 49.80 -32.26
CA LEU A 658 18.90 51.22 -31.90
C LEU A 658 20.00 51.99 -32.64
N ALA A 659 21.23 51.48 -32.68
CA ALA A 659 22.33 52.07 -33.44
C ALA A 659 21.97 52.21 -34.92
N ALA A 660 21.41 51.16 -35.55
CA ALA A 660 20.98 51.20 -36.94
C ALA A 660 19.92 52.29 -37.18
N LEU A 661 18.94 52.41 -36.28
CA LEU A 661 17.90 53.43 -36.36
C LEU A 661 18.47 54.86 -36.24
N LYS A 662 19.43 55.08 -35.34
CA LYS A 662 20.11 56.36 -35.18
C LYS A 662 20.99 56.71 -36.39
N LEU A 663 21.63 55.73 -37.02
CA LEU A 663 22.36 55.93 -38.27
C LEU A 663 21.44 56.37 -39.42
N GLU A 664 20.28 55.73 -39.57
CA GLU A 664 19.26 56.11 -40.56
C GLU A 664 18.75 57.55 -40.33
N GLY A 665 18.56 57.93 -39.06
CA GLY A 665 18.24 59.29 -38.63
C GLY A 665 19.40 60.29 -38.69
N LYS A 666 20.60 59.88 -39.13
CA LYS A 666 21.86 60.67 -39.16
C LYS A 666 22.31 61.21 -37.80
N ASN A 667 21.89 60.56 -36.71
CA ASN A 667 22.36 60.86 -35.35
C ASN A 667 23.56 59.98 -34.99
N TYR A 668 24.71 60.32 -35.57
CA TYR A 668 25.93 59.50 -35.47
C TYR A 668 26.50 59.38 -34.05
N HIS A 669 26.30 60.40 -33.21
CA HIS A 669 26.83 60.39 -31.85
C HIS A 669 26.10 59.38 -30.95
N GLU A 670 24.76 59.36 -31.00
CA GLU A 670 23.97 58.36 -30.27
C GLU A 670 24.18 56.95 -30.86
N ALA A 671 24.31 56.83 -32.18
CA ALA A 671 24.57 55.55 -32.83
C ALA A 671 25.88 54.88 -32.37
N ILE A 672 26.93 55.65 -32.06
CA ILE A 672 28.22 55.13 -31.57
C ILE A 672 28.15 54.72 -30.09
N SER A 673 27.19 55.27 -29.33
CA SER A 673 27.06 54.99 -27.90
C SER A 673 26.36 53.65 -27.58
N TYR A 674 25.57 53.15 -28.53
CA TYR A 674 25.00 51.80 -28.54
C TYR A 674 26.00 50.82 -29.18
#